data_AF-A0A7C9PVK0-F1
#
_entry.id   AF-A0A7C9PVK0-F1
#
_cell.length_a   1.000
_cell.length_b   1.000
_cell.length_c   1.000
_cell.angle_alpha   90.00
_cell.angle_beta   90.00
_cell.angle_gamma   90.00
#
_symmetry.space_group_name_H-M   'P 1'
#
loop_
_entity.id
_entity.type
_entity.pdbx_description
1 polymer ?
#
loop_
_entity_poly.entity_id
_entity_poly.type
_entity_poly.pdbx_seq_one_letter_code
_entity_poly.pdbx_strand_id
1 'polypeptide(L)'
;MTSAQVQTAPAAMSEDEVHKLWEAFTVFDADGSGAISPEELGQVMRSLGQNPTNEQIRAMIKEVDVDLSGTIDFEEFKALMVAMHGDRASRLKLAFSVFDEDGNGKITANEMTDVMSQFGLTEEELAEMLKEVDEDGDGTIEFEEFCKLVPERSEISPTSYQDSPIPRAISAKTSAAPSTTTATTAPSGTSTATPEAPDVDPEIARLQEILAKHPHQEPGRGTSRLQMQMGLFRLIQGAAYRSFRENFSANNETHLRAKKLPYRISDFVKFVDRAIALYKGLGIVEEACYPLLDAVVDSICAEYSRLQDRITNWNTIEKNPEMLAEEQAMLEARSKSLSVREKFAAGVEFAITMKKKNLNLGDIVEEVLAVNELNRLRQMELHQEMAPRPAREGDEDPKEYLKKWNRVLIDNALEQIDGAMMPAAYWYEDFMPKLLAAFSVSTAADIQANTVPDEVALDAWYEETKAAGEFERYGADVAEHFPDCTPKQKLAVKQGWGFVRYYLNGVQKRRERLEFGRESGVLSHYVTFIDVYLGRSDIKHADMRISFPYFIGPAVWRFFHTTAEIVCSKPEEEQKTLVAIFKEFFKLFATMYPCPYCRYHLNAFVVQNKEVEMYPVEYLVLGRDPSLTDFEVTLEEKLSTIVDGPSLRFFFWKLHNTVSSSIARTEEWYHQDEKAFYTSRYWPSLDSELARSKALKHLSIASDRIYRIYGLLKPMARLAGVRADLQRLLEKGDEESIREACAIAQDHIKDLEEAVVKGDFLQETYTFDPYLEDDEPHFTPEEEEFGRSGFFVEAT
;
A
#
# COMPACT_ATOMS: atom_id res chain seq x y z
N MET A 1 66.16 -6.63 -46.31
CA MET A 1 65.86 -8.08 -46.40
C MET A 1 65.28 -8.46 -45.05
N THR A 2 63.96 -8.33 -44.84
CA THR A 2 62.82 -9.21 -45.20
C THR A 2 62.30 -9.95 -43.96
N SER A 3 61.16 -9.44 -43.46
CA SER A 3 59.96 -10.14 -42.96
C SER A 3 60.05 -11.31 -41.97
N ALA A 4 59.37 -11.17 -40.83
CA ALA A 4 58.27 -12.06 -40.44
C ALA A 4 57.29 -11.34 -39.49
N GLN A 5 56.01 -11.33 -39.87
CA GLN A 5 54.85 -10.96 -39.05
C GLN A 5 54.49 -12.12 -38.11
N VAL A 6 53.98 -11.81 -36.91
CA VAL A 6 52.95 -12.63 -36.24
C VAL A 6 51.96 -11.67 -35.58
N GLN A 7 50.71 -11.71 -36.04
CA GLN A 7 49.51 -11.17 -35.39
C GLN A 7 49.07 -12.15 -34.29
N THR A 8 48.58 -11.65 -33.16
CA THR A 8 47.45 -12.28 -32.44
C THR A 8 46.61 -11.19 -31.78
N ALA A 9 45.29 -11.30 -32.00
CA ALA A 9 44.21 -10.50 -31.44
C ALA A 9 43.54 -11.29 -30.27
N PRO A 10 42.52 -10.77 -29.57
CA PRO A 10 42.12 -11.15 -28.22
C PRO A 10 41.26 -12.44 -28.19
N ALA A 11 41.18 -13.13 -27.05
CA ALA A 11 40.23 -14.23 -26.87
C ALA A 11 39.68 -14.19 -25.43
N ALA A 12 38.36 -14.12 -25.19
CA ALA A 12 37.35 -15.12 -25.54
C ALA A 12 37.66 -16.51 -24.93
N MET A 13 36.62 -17.26 -24.55
CA MET A 13 36.74 -18.59 -23.93
C MET A 13 37.82 -19.44 -24.61
N SER A 14 38.63 -20.16 -23.83
CA SER A 14 39.78 -20.89 -24.39
C SER A 14 39.33 -21.90 -25.45
N GLU A 15 40.12 -22.10 -26.51
CA GLU A 15 39.76 -23.02 -27.60
C GLU A 15 39.44 -24.44 -27.09
N ASP A 16 40.10 -24.88 -26.01
CA ASP A 16 39.84 -26.17 -25.33
C ASP A 16 38.47 -26.22 -24.63
N GLU A 17 37.97 -25.11 -24.09
CA GLU A 17 36.65 -25.02 -23.46
C GLU A 17 35.54 -24.95 -24.50
N VAL A 18 35.75 -24.19 -25.58
CA VAL A 18 34.82 -24.14 -26.72
C VAL A 18 34.75 -25.52 -27.39
N HIS A 19 35.87 -26.24 -27.48
CA HIS A 19 35.90 -27.59 -28.03
C HIS A 19 35.11 -28.58 -27.17
N LYS A 20 35.24 -28.54 -25.84
CA LYS A 20 34.42 -29.39 -24.93
C LYS A 20 32.94 -29.05 -24.98
N LEU A 21 32.59 -27.77 -25.10
CA LEU A 21 31.21 -27.33 -25.26
C LEU A 21 30.64 -27.77 -26.61
N TRP A 22 31.46 -27.77 -27.67
CA TRP A 22 31.09 -28.32 -28.98
C TRP A 22 30.88 -29.83 -28.93
N GLU A 23 31.77 -30.57 -28.26
CA GLU A 23 31.58 -32.01 -28.03
C GLU A 23 30.28 -32.29 -27.25
N ALA A 24 30.00 -31.51 -26.20
CA ALA A 24 28.75 -31.61 -25.47
C ALA A 24 27.55 -31.28 -26.38
N PHE A 25 27.60 -30.19 -27.14
CA PHE A 25 26.55 -29.80 -28.09
C PHE A 25 26.23 -30.93 -29.08
N THR A 26 27.25 -31.58 -29.65
CA THR A 26 27.06 -32.72 -30.56
C THR A 26 26.48 -33.98 -29.91
N VAL A 27 26.52 -34.09 -28.58
CA VAL A 27 25.82 -35.16 -27.84
C VAL A 27 24.34 -34.82 -27.67
N PHE A 28 23.99 -33.53 -27.59
CA PHE A 28 22.60 -33.07 -27.52
C PHE A 28 21.94 -32.99 -28.90
N ASP A 29 22.65 -32.55 -29.94
CA ASP A 29 22.20 -32.53 -31.35
C ASP A 29 22.36 -33.92 -31.99
N ALA A 30 21.42 -34.82 -31.68
CA ALA A 30 21.50 -36.23 -32.04
C ALA A 30 21.23 -36.47 -33.53
N ASP A 31 20.47 -35.58 -34.18
CA ASP A 31 20.21 -35.63 -35.61
C ASP A 31 21.22 -34.84 -36.48
N GLY A 32 22.10 -34.08 -35.85
CA GLY A 32 23.19 -33.34 -36.50
C GLY A 32 22.68 -32.15 -37.32
N SER A 33 21.53 -31.59 -36.93
CA SER A 33 20.89 -30.46 -37.58
C SER A 33 21.60 -29.12 -37.33
N GLY A 34 22.51 -29.07 -36.35
CA GLY A 34 23.22 -27.87 -35.93
C GLY A 34 22.44 -27.03 -34.91
N ALA A 35 21.33 -27.54 -34.37
CA ALA A 35 20.53 -26.91 -33.32
C ALA A 35 19.85 -27.99 -32.46
N ILE A 36 19.66 -27.75 -31.17
CA ILE A 36 19.06 -28.71 -30.24
C ILE A 36 17.55 -28.48 -30.17
N SER A 37 16.78 -29.48 -30.56
CA SER A 37 15.31 -29.46 -30.47
C SER A 37 14.78 -29.72 -29.05
N PRO A 38 13.52 -29.35 -28.74
CA PRO A 38 12.85 -29.72 -27.49
C PRO A 38 12.85 -31.22 -27.21
N GLU A 39 12.70 -32.02 -28.26
CA GLU A 39 12.69 -33.47 -28.17
C GLU A 39 14.08 -34.00 -27.76
N GLU A 40 15.15 -33.48 -28.35
CA GLU A 40 16.54 -33.83 -28.07
C GLU A 40 16.98 -33.40 -26.68
N LEU A 41 16.70 -32.16 -26.29
CA LEU A 41 16.98 -31.66 -24.94
C LEU A 41 16.28 -32.51 -23.88
N GLY A 42 15.00 -32.83 -24.12
CA GLY A 42 14.24 -33.70 -23.23
C GLY A 42 14.78 -35.14 -23.15
N GLN A 43 15.28 -35.68 -24.26
CA GLN A 43 15.81 -37.04 -24.32
C GLN A 43 17.14 -37.16 -23.56
N VAL A 44 18.01 -36.15 -23.65
CA VAL A 44 19.27 -36.10 -22.90
C VAL A 44 19.04 -35.83 -21.42
N MET A 45 18.14 -34.93 -21.04
CA MET A 45 17.83 -34.70 -19.62
C MET A 45 17.28 -35.96 -18.94
N ARG A 46 16.47 -36.75 -19.67
CA ARG A 46 15.99 -38.07 -19.21
C ARG A 46 17.08 -39.13 -19.12
N SER A 47 18.07 -39.12 -20.02
CA SER A 47 19.21 -40.04 -19.94
C SER A 47 20.17 -39.71 -18.80
N LEU A 48 20.22 -38.45 -18.36
CA LEU A 48 20.98 -37.97 -17.20
C LEU A 48 20.23 -38.12 -15.86
N GLY A 49 19.04 -38.73 -15.87
CA GLY A 49 18.26 -39.06 -14.66
C GLY A 49 17.30 -37.97 -14.18
N GLN A 50 17.08 -36.91 -14.96
CA GLN A 50 16.05 -35.90 -14.68
C GLN A 50 14.78 -36.15 -15.51
N ASN A 51 13.59 -35.86 -14.96
CA ASN A 51 12.31 -36.04 -15.66
C ASN A 51 11.55 -34.72 -15.84
N PRO A 52 12.05 -33.79 -16.66
CA PRO A 52 11.35 -32.54 -16.93
C PRO A 52 10.11 -32.77 -17.80
N THR A 53 9.05 -31.99 -17.55
CA THR A 53 7.84 -31.96 -18.37
C THR A 53 8.07 -31.22 -19.68
N ASN A 54 7.24 -31.47 -20.70
CA ASN A 54 7.35 -30.77 -21.99
C ASN A 54 7.15 -29.25 -21.85
N GLU A 55 6.40 -28.79 -20.85
CA GLU A 55 6.24 -27.36 -20.55
C GLU A 55 7.53 -26.78 -19.96
N GLN A 56 8.21 -27.50 -19.07
CA GLN A 56 9.51 -27.10 -18.54
C GLN A 56 10.60 -27.08 -19.62
N ILE A 57 10.63 -28.08 -20.52
CA ILE A 57 11.58 -28.12 -21.64
C ILE A 57 11.36 -26.93 -22.58
N ARG A 58 10.10 -26.60 -22.91
CA ARG A 58 9.77 -25.44 -23.74
C ARG A 58 10.05 -24.12 -23.05
N ALA A 59 9.87 -24.04 -21.73
CA ALA A 59 10.26 -22.87 -20.96
C ALA A 59 11.78 -22.67 -21.00
N MET A 60 12.56 -23.73 -20.79
CA MET A 60 14.03 -23.69 -20.85
C MET A 60 14.56 -23.28 -22.23
N ILE A 61 13.95 -23.76 -23.32
CA ILE A 61 14.34 -23.35 -24.68
C ILE A 61 14.00 -21.89 -24.91
N LYS A 62 12.77 -21.49 -24.57
CA LYS A 62 12.31 -20.10 -24.69
C LYS A 62 13.13 -19.10 -23.86
N GLU A 63 13.84 -19.56 -22.83
CA GLU A 63 14.69 -18.73 -21.98
C GLU A 63 16.03 -18.36 -22.64
N VAL A 64 16.50 -19.12 -23.63
CA VAL A 64 17.80 -18.90 -24.29
C VAL A 64 17.74 -18.75 -25.81
N ASP A 65 16.59 -19.07 -26.43
CA ASP A 65 16.29 -18.93 -27.86
C ASP A 65 16.09 -17.44 -28.24
N VAL A 66 17.20 -16.80 -28.63
CA VAL A 66 17.33 -15.37 -28.97
C VAL A 66 16.67 -15.08 -30.32
N ASP A 67 16.79 -16.00 -31.27
CA ASP A 67 16.24 -15.83 -32.63
C ASP A 67 14.79 -16.33 -32.77
N LEU A 68 14.22 -16.90 -31.70
CA LEU A 68 12.88 -17.47 -31.64
C LEU A 68 12.68 -18.61 -32.66
N SER A 69 13.74 -19.34 -33.00
CA SER A 69 13.71 -20.49 -33.89
C SER A 69 12.95 -21.68 -33.30
N GLY A 70 12.77 -21.71 -31.97
CA GLY A 70 12.19 -22.82 -31.23
C GLY A 70 13.16 -23.98 -30.97
N THR A 71 14.45 -23.76 -31.25
CA THR A 71 15.58 -24.67 -31.07
C THR A 71 16.74 -23.91 -30.42
N ILE A 72 17.74 -24.60 -29.87
CA ILE A 72 18.91 -23.96 -29.26
C ILE A 72 20.12 -24.14 -30.17
N ASP A 73 20.64 -23.06 -30.75
CA ASP A 73 21.88 -23.11 -31.53
C ASP A 73 23.14 -23.21 -30.64
N PHE A 74 24.32 -23.33 -31.25
CA PHE A 74 25.56 -23.48 -30.49
C PHE A 74 25.91 -22.25 -29.62
N GLU A 75 25.56 -21.04 -30.03
CA GLU A 75 25.81 -19.81 -29.27
C GLU A 75 24.87 -19.72 -28.06
N GLU A 76 23.60 -20.07 -28.25
CA GLU A 76 22.56 -20.13 -27.22
C GLU A 76 22.82 -21.26 -26.21
N PHE A 77 23.35 -22.39 -26.68
CA PHE A 77 23.74 -23.52 -25.84
C PHE A 77 24.90 -23.16 -24.90
N LYS A 78 25.86 -22.35 -25.35
CA LYS A 78 26.95 -21.83 -24.50
C LYS A 78 26.37 -20.98 -23.36
N ALA A 79 25.42 -20.10 -23.66
CA ALA A 79 24.76 -19.26 -22.65
C ALA A 79 23.97 -20.10 -21.63
N LEU A 80 23.22 -21.11 -22.10
CA LEU A 80 22.47 -22.05 -21.26
C LEU A 80 23.38 -22.82 -20.29
N MET A 81 24.51 -23.35 -20.78
CA MET A 81 25.44 -24.14 -19.96
C MET A 81 26.14 -23.31 -18.88
N VAL A 82 26.51 -22.06 -19.18
CA VAL A 82 27.06 -21.12 -18.19
C VAL A 82 26.02 -20.75 -17.12
N ALA A 83 24.74 -20.61 -17.50
CA ALA A 83 23.66 -20.30 -16.57
C ALA A 83 23.28 -21.49 -15.65
N MET A 84 23.31 -22.72 -16.16
CA MET A 84 22.88 -23.92 -15.40
C MET A 84 24.01 -24.53 -14.55
N HIS A 85 25.26 -24.47 -15.01
CA HIS A 85 26.38 -25.19 -14.41
C HIS A 85 27.67 -24.36 -14.27
N GLY A 86 27.64 -23.06 -14.59
CA GLY A 86 28.81 -22.19 -14.53
C GLY A 86 29.36 -22.02 -13.11
N ASP A 87 30.67 -22.16 -13.00
CA ASP A 87 31.41 -21.75 -11.81
C ASP A 87 31.39 -20.23 -11.62
N ARG A 88 31.91 -19.74 -10.49
CA ARG A 88 31.94 -18.29 -10.18
C ARG A 88 32.60 -17.49 -11.31
N ALA A 89 33.71 -17.99 -11.86
CA ALA A 89 34.43 -17.35 -12.96
C ALA A 89 33.53 -17.18 -14.19
N SER A 90 32.75 -18.19 -14.56
CA SER A 90 31.86 -18.13 -15.73
C SER A 90 30.70 -17.12 -15.54
N ARG A 91 30.13 -16.99 -14.34
CA ARG A 91 29.11 -15.97 -14.04
C ARG A 91 29.67 -14.55 -14.02
N LEU A 92 30.88 -14.38 -13.49
CA LEU A 92 31.57 -13.09 -13.48
C LEU A 92 31.96 -12.66 -14.90
N LYS A 93 32.35 -13.60 -15.78
CA LYS A 93 32.60 -13.29 -17.22
C LYS A 93 31.35 -12.79 -17.92
N LEU A 94 30.19 -13.40 -17.63
CA LEU A 94 28.92 -12.93 -18.16
C LEU A 94 28.63 -11.51 -17.69
N ALA A 95 28.80 -11.23 -16.40
CA ALA A 95 28.58 -9.89 -15.85
C ALA A 95 29.57 -8.86 -16.41
N PHE A 96 30.85 -9.21 -16.53
CA PHE A 96 31.90 -8.37 -17.12
C PHE A 96 31.53 -7.94 -18.54
N SER A 97 31.02 -8.87 -19.36
CA SER A 97 30.52 -8.58 -20.71
C SER A 97 29.23 -7.74 -20.78
N VAL A 98 28.63 -7.40 -19.64
CA VAL A 98 27.50 -6.45 -19.57
C VAL A 98 28.02 -5.03 -19.41
N PHE A 99 29.12 -4.86 -18.67
CA PHE A 99 29.74 -3.57 -18.45
C PHE A 99 30.71 -3.19 -19.59
N ASP A 100 31.35 -4.16 -20.22
CA ASP A 100 32.23 -3.97 -21.39
C ASP A 100 31.37 -3.82 -22.67
N GLU A 101 30.83 -2.61 -22.91
CA GLU A 101 29.90 -2.33 -24.02
C GLU A 101 30.59 -2.40 -25.38
N ASP A 102 31.84 -1.98 -25.46
CA ASP A 102 32.62 -1.98 -26.69
C ASP A 102 33.37 -3.31 -26.96
N GLY A 103 33.34 -4.23 -25.97
CA GLY A 103 33.91 -5.57 -26.06
C GLY A 103 35.43 -5.59 -26.13
N ASN A 104 36.09 -4.54 -25.64
CA ASN A 104 37.54 -4.39 -25.70
C ASN A 104 38.28 -5.20 -24.62
N GLY A 105 37.55 -5.81 -23.67
CA GLY A 105 38.08 -6.62 -22.58
C GLY A 105 38.46 -5.83 -21.32
N LYS A 106 38.13 -4.53 -21.27
CA LYS A 106 38.40 -3.59 -20.17
C LYS A 106 37.15 -2.74 -19.93
N ILE A 107 36.71 -2.61 -18.68
CA ILE A 107 35.57 -1.76 -18.33
C ILE A 107 36.08 -0.36 -17.97
N THR A 108 35.65 0.66 -18.69
CA THR A 108 35.99 2.05 -18.38
C THR A 108 35.14 2.60 -17.23
N ALA A 109 35.64 3.64 -16.57
CA ALA A 109 34.89 4.33 -15.51
C ALA A 109 33.52 4.86 -15.97
N ASN A 110 33.40 5.28 -17.24
CA ASN A 110 32.14 5.76 -17.80
C ASN A 110 31.11 4.63 -17.95
N GLU A 111 31.52 3.50 -18.53
CA GLU A 111 30.65 2.32 -18.69
C GLU A 111 30.18 1.77 -17.33
N MET A 112 31.04 1.82 -16.31
CA MET A 112 30.67 1.46 -14.95
C MET A 112 29.70 2.46 -14.31
N THR A 113 29.87 3.76 -14.58
CA THR A 113 29.04 4.84 -14.02
C THR A 113 27.59 4.75 -14.48
N ASP A 114 27.37 4.44 -15.75
CA ASP A 114 26.02 4.38 -16.34
C ASP A 114 25.13 3.33 -15.69
N VAL A 115 25.71 2.20 -15.28
CA VAL A 115 25.01 1.13 -14.56
C VAL A 115 24.99 1.39 -13.06
N MET A 116 26.09 1.85 -12.45
CA MET A 116 26.23 1.98 -10.99
C MET A 116 25.55 3.22 -10.41
N SER A 117 25.43 4.31 -11.17
CA SER A 117 24.64 5.49 -10.77
C SER A 117 23.16 5.13 -10.52
N GLN A 118 22.65 4.13 -11.25
CA GLN A 118 21.33 3.55 -11.03
C GLN A 118 21.23 2.74 -9.74
N PHE A 119 22.29 2.59 -8.94
CA PHE A 119 22.28 1.95 -7.62
C PHE A 119 22.61 2.92 -6.48
N GLY A 120 22.69 4.22 -6.78
CA GLY A 120 22.94 5.26 -5.78
C GLY A 120 24.40 5.34 -5.33
N LEU A 121 25.32 4.77 -6.12
CA LEU A 121 26.75 5.05 -6.00
C LEU A 121 27.03 6.43 -6.60
N THR A 122 27.65 7.29 -5.81
CA THR A 122 28.16 8.59 -6.28
C THR A 122 29.40 8.39 -7.16
N GLU A 123 29.69 9.37 -8.03
CA GLU A 123 30.93 9.36 -8.81
C GLU A 123 32.17 9.31 -7.90
N GLU A 124 32.12 9.95 -6.73
CA GLU A 124 33.19 9.91 -5.75
C GLU A 124 33.38 8.52 -5.12
N GLU A 125 32.29 7.85 -4.70
CA GLU A 125 32.34 6.48 -4.16
C GLU A 125 32.85 5.50 -5.23
N LEU A 126 32.38 5.63 -6.47
CA LEU A 126 32.80 4.78 -7.58
C LEU A 126 34.27 5.01 -7.94
N ALA A 127 34.74 6.27 -7.94
CA ALA A 127 36.15 6.59 -8.16
C ALA A 127 37.06 6.04 -7.06
N GLU A 128 36.60 6.03 -5.80
CA GLU A 128 37.32 5.42 -4.69
C GLU A 128 37.41 3.89 -4.85
N MET A 129 36.34 3.23 -5.30
CA MET A 129 36.37 1.79 -5.66
C MET A 129 37.33 1.48 -6.79
N LEU A 130 37.25 2.27 -7.86
CA LEU A 130 38.09 2.10 -9.05
C LEU A 130 39.55 2.17 -8.62
N LYS A 131 39.90 3.16 -7.80
CA LYS A 131 41.24 3.33 -7.26
C LYS A 131 41.69 2.22 -6.31
N GLU A 132 40.77 1.53 -5.63
CA GLU A 132 41.11 0.38 -4.78
C GLU A 132 41.49 -0.88 -5.57
N VAL A 133 41.03 -1.01 -6.82
CA VAL A 133 41.06 -2.28 -7.57
C VAL A 133 41.83 -2.17 -8.89
N ASP A 134 41.91 -0.97 -9.48
CA ASP A 134 42.82 -0.61 -10.57
C ASP A 134 44.27 -0.67 -10.06
N GLU A 135 44.88 -1.85 -10.17
CA GLU A 135 46.21 -2.14 -9.63
C GLU A 135 47.32 -1.57 -10.51
N ASP A 136 47.05 -1.40 -11.80
CA ASP A 136 48.01 -0.89 -12.78
C ASP A 136 47.88 0.62 -13.04
N GLY A 137 46.81 1.24 -12.56
CA GLY A 137 46.54 2.67 -12.61
C GLY A 137 46.19 3.18 -14.01
N ASP A 138 45.71 2.31 -14.89
CA ASP A 138 45.39 2.64 -16.28
C ASP A 138 44.00 3.28 -16.45
N GLY A 139 43.20 3.33 -15.38
CA GLY A 139 41.87 3.93 -15.35
C GLY A 139 40.78 3.04 -15.94
N THR A 140 41.08 1.76 -16.20
CA THR A 140 40.14 0.73 -16.66
C THR A 140 40.17 -0.47 -15.73
N ILE A 141 39.10 -1.28 -15.71
CA ILE A 141 39.04 -2.52 -14.92
C ILE A 141 39.16 -3.72 -15.85
N GLU A 142 40.22 -4.50 -15.70
CA GLU A 142 40.35 -5.81 -16.36
C GLU A 142 39.53 -6.89 -15.64
N PHE A 143 39.29 -8.02 -16.30
CA PHE A 143 38.47 -9.11 -15.75
C PHE A 143 38.98 -9.62 -14.38
N GLU A 144 40.29 -9.67 -14.20
CA GLU A 144 40.92 -10.12 -12.94
C GLU A 144 40.69 -9.13 -11.79
N GLU A 145 40.68 -7.83 -12.09
CA GLU A 145 40.37 -6.75 -11.15
C GLU A 145 38.87 -6.75 -10.82
N PHE A 146 38.01 -6.92 -11.83
CA PHE A 146 36.57 -7.06 -11.66
C PHE A 146 36.19 -8.21 -10.71
N CYS A 147 36.92 -9.34 -10.77
CA CYS A 147 36.70 -10.47 -9.87
C CYS A 147 37.01 -10.17 -8.40
N LYS A 148 37.89 -9.21 -8.12
CA LYS A 148 38.24 -8.77 -6.75
C LYS A 148 37.18 -7.85 -6.15
N LEU A 149 36.41 -7.14 -7.00
CA LEU A 149 35.30 -6.27 -6.57
C LEU A 149 34.08 -7.06 -6.08
N VAL A 150 33.85 -8.27 -6.60
CA VAL A 150 32.68 -9.10 -6.26
C VAL A 150 33.03 -10.09 -5.12
N PRO A 151 32.39 -10.00 -3.93
CA PRO A 151 32.71 -10.83 -2.77
C PRO A 151 32.64 -12.34 -3.05
N GLU A 152 33.51 -13.12 -2.39
CA GLU A 152 33.40 -14.59 -2.38
C GLU A 152 32.16 -14.97 -1.55
N ARG A 153 31.21 -15.72 -2.13
CA ARG A 153 29.93 -16.04 -1.48
C ARG A 153 30.10 -16.69 -0.09
N SER A 154 29.94 -15.89 0.96
CA SER A 154 29.49 -16.35 2.27
C SER A 154 28.71 -15.25 2.98
N GLU A 155 27.62 -14.75 2.38
CA GLU A 155 26.60 -13.93 3.10
C GLU A 155 25.28 -13.69 2.35
N ILE A 156 25.05 -14.31 1.18
CA ILE A 156 23.74 -14.25 0.49
C ILE A 156 23.09 -15.63 0.59
N SER A 157 22.05 -15.73 1.44
CA SER A 157 21.26 -16.95 1.65
C SER A 157 20.52 -17.38 0.36
N PRO A 158 20.42 -18.68 0.03
CA PRO A 158 19.88 -19.16 -1.26
C PRO A 158 18.35 -19.04 -1.44
N THR A 159 17.64 -18.26 -0.62
CA THR A 159 16.17 -18.17 -0.64
C THR A 159 15.63 -16.85 -1.18
N SER A 160 16.47 -15.92 -1.62
CA SER A 160 16.03 -14.71 -2.33
C SER A 160 16.14 -14.92 -3.84
N TYR A 161 15.06 -14.68 -4.57
CA TYR A 161 14.86 -14.91 -6.01
C TYR A 161 14.50 -16.35 -6.41
N GLN A 162 13.33 -16.82 -5.96
CA GLN A 162 12.50 -17.66 -6.79
C GLN A 162 11.22 -16.89 -7.16
N ASP A 163 11.01 -16.80 -8.47
CA ASP A 163 9.79 -16.51 -9.22
C ASP A 163 9.00 -15.23 -8.88
N SER A 164 9.13 -14.25 -9.78
CA SER A 164 8.05 -13.30 -10.07
C SER A 164 7.75 -13.37 -11.57
N PRO A 165 6.57 -13.87 -11.98
CA PRO A 165 6.16 -13.90 -13.38
C PRO A 165 5.82 -12.48 -13.83
N ILE A 166 6.40 -12.05 -14.96
CA ILE A 166 6.02 -10.81 -15.66
C ILE A 166 4.93 -11.21 -16.67
N PRO A 167 3.70 -10.64 -16.62
CA PRO A 167 2.72 -10.86 -17.67
C PRO A 167 3.17 -10.20 -18.98
N ARG A 168 3.24 -11.00 -20.06
CA ARG A 168 3.47 -10.53 -21.43
C ARG A 168 2.24 -9.78 -21.96
N ALA A 169 2.47 -8.62 -22.57
CA ALA A 169 1.52 -7.96 -23.46
C ALA A 169 1.12 -8.90 -24.61
N ILE A 170 -0.18 -9.11 -24.82
CA ILE A 170 -0.71 -9.91 -25.94
C ILE A 170 -1.25 -8.98 -27.02
N SER A 171 -0.59 -9.05 -28.18
CA SER A 171 -0.99 -8.43 -29.44
C SER A 171 -2.24 -9.09 -30.02
N ALA A 172 -3.15 -8.28 -30.53
CA ALA A 172 -4.40 -8.68 -31.14
C ALA A 172 -4.22 -9.37 -32.51
N LYS A 173 -4.95 -10.47 -32.76
CA LYS A 173 -5.43 -10.82 -34.11
C LYS A 173 -6.83 -11.44 -34.10
N THR A 174 -7.62 -10.89 -35.02
CA THR A 174 -8.97 -11.18 -35.52
C THR A 174 -9.21 -12.58 -36.08
N SER A 175 -10.44 -13.11 -35.94
CA SER A 175 -11.14 -13.79 -37.05
C SER A 175 -12.67 -13.71 -36.89
N ALA A 176 -13.38 -13.77 -38.02
CA ALA A 176 -14.72 -13.22 -38.26
C ALA A 176 -15.84 -14.27 -38.47
N ALA A 177 -17.02 -13.97 -37.90
CA ALA A 177 -18.38 -14.02 -38.52
C ALA A 177 -19.03 -15.37 -38.92
N PRO A 178 -20.34 -15.46 -39.33
CA PRO A 178 -21.43 -14.46 -39.37
C PRO A 178 -22.86 -14.93 -38.91
N SER A 179 -23.79 -13.96 -38.82
CA SER A 179 -25.26 -14.00 -39.14
C SER A 179 -26.20 -14.90 -38.31
N THR A 180 -27.45 -14.55 -37.98
CA THR A 180 -28.50 -14.01 -38.86
C THR A 180 -29.71 -13.48 -38.05
N THR A 181 -30.35 -12.48 -38.63
CA THR A 181 -31.63 -11.82 -38.35
C THR A 181 -32.84 -12.71 -38.07
N THR A 182 -33.82 -12.21 -37.30
CA THR A 182 -35.18 -11.92 -37.83
C THR A 182 -36.03 -11.13 -36.82
N ALA A 183 -36.64 -10.06 -37.34
CA ALA A 183 -37.72 -9.31 -36.72
C ALA A 183 -39.01 -10.16 -36.66
N THR A 184 -40.04 -9.72 -35.94
CA THR A 184 -41.28 -9.14 -36.54
C THR A 184 -42.42 -9.04 -35.50
N THR A 185 -43.09 -7.88 -35.54
CA THR A 185 -44.51 -7.57 -35.23
C THR A 185 -45.08 -7.58 -33.81
N ALA A 186 -45.54 -6.39 -33.43
CA ALA A 186 -46.69 -6.15 -32.57
C ALA A 186 -48.02 -6.42 -33.31
N PRO A 187 -49.14 -6.52 -32.57
CA PRO A 187 -50.38 -5.91 -33.02
C PRO A 187 -51.03 -5.00 -31.96
N SER A 188 -51.64 -3.96 -32.48
CA SER A 188 -52.51 -2.99 -31.82
C SER A 188 -53.89 -3.55 -31.49
N GLY A 189 -54.49 -3.10 -30.39
CA GLY A 189 -55.93 -3.23 -30.13
C GLY A 189 -56.39 -2.22 -29.06
N THR A 190 -57.12 -1.20 -29.49
CA THR A 190 -57.82 -0.21 -28.65
C THR A 190 -59.11 -0.80 -28.05
N SER A 191 -59.37 -0.53 -26.77
CA SER A 191 -60.74 -0.43 -26.24
C SER A 191 -60.78 0.49 -25.01
N THR A 192 -61.81 1.33 -24.96
CA THR A 192 -62.12 2.26 -23.87
C THR A 192 -63.19 1.65 -22.98
N ALA A 193 -62.98 1.65 -21.65
CA ALA A 193 -64.05 1.50 -20.65
C ALA A 193 -63.62 2.13 -19.31
N THR A 194 -64.57 2.79 -18.67
CA THR A 194 -64.58 3.54 -17.39
C THR A 194 -64.30 2.67 -16.14
N PRO A 195 -64.00 3.27 -14.96
CA PRO A 195 -63.18 2.67 -13.91
C PRO A 195 -63.96 1.74 -12.97
N GLU A 196 -63.50 0.50 -12.85
CA GLU A 196 -63.76 -0.36 -11.69
C GLU A 196 -62.55 -0.30 -10.74
N ALA A 197 -62.82 -0.25 -9.43
CA ALA A 197 -61.78 -0.23 -8.41
C ALA A 197 -60.86 -1.46 -8.57
N PRO A 198 -59.52 -1.31 -8.43
CA PRO A 198 -58.63 -2.41 -8.70
C PRO A 198 -58.85 -3.50 -7.66
N ASP A 199 -59.35 -4.64 -8.14
CA ASP A 199 -59.17 -5.93 -7.51
C ASP A 199 -57.66 -6.14 -7.42
N VAL A 200 -57.08 -5.87 -6.25
CA VAL A 200 -55.65 -6.03 -6.03
C VAL A 200 -55.39 -7.52 -6.17
N ASP A 201 -54.65 -7.89 -7.22
CA ASP A 201 -54.25 -9.27 -7.50
C ASP A 201 -53.87 -9.95 -6.18
N PRO A 202 -54.44 -11.14 -5.84
CA PRO A 202 -54.15 -11.82 -4.59
C PRO A 202 -52.65 -12.06 -4.38
N GLU A 203 -51.85 -12.13 -5.44
CA GLU A 203 -50.40 -12.18 -5.35
C GLU A 203 -49.80 -10.82 -4.96
N ILE A 204 -50.33 -9.69 -5.45
CA ILE A 204 -49.93 -8.34 -5.01
C ILE A 204 -50.30 -8.12 -3.54
N ALA A 205 -51.48 -8.55 -3.10
CA ALA A 205 -51.89 -8.45 -1.70
C ALA A 205 -51.00 -9.32 -0.80
N ARG A 206 -50.66 -10.54 -1.23
CA ARG A 206 -49.71 -11.42 -0.55
C ARG A 206 -48.31 -10.83 -0.50
N LEU A 207 -47.83 -10.25 -1.59
CA LEU A 207 -46.54 -9.56 -1.64
C LEU A 207 -46.52 -8.34 -0.73
N GLN A 208 -47.60 -7.55 -0.68
CA GLN A 208 -47.75 -6.44 0.26
C GLN A 208 -47.75 -6.90 1.71
N GLU A 209 -48.38 -8.05 2.02
CA GLU A 209 -48.35 -8.65 3.36
C GLU A 209 -46.95 -9.16 3.75
N ILE A 210 -46.21 -9.73 2.79
CA ILE A 210 -44.82 -10.17 2.99
C ILE A 210 -43.89 -8.97 3.18
N LEU A 211 -44.07 -7.90 2.40
CA LEU A 211 -43.32 -6.64 2.54
C LEU A 211 -43.61 -5.94 3.87
N ALA A 212 -44.85 -5.99 4.35
CA ALA A 212 -45.22 -5.46 5.67
C ALA A 212 -44.55 -6.24 6.82
N LYS A 213 -44.18 -7.51 6.61
CA LYS A 213 -43.41 -8.33 7.56
C LYS A 213 -41.89 -8.09 7.48
N HIS A 214 -41.41 -7.49 6.39
CA HIS A 214 -40.00 -7.16 6.14
C HIS A 214 -39.85 -5.70 5.68
N PRO A 215 -40.15 -4.70 6.54
CA PRO A 215 -40.04 -3.30 6.18
C PRO A 215 -38.60 -2.91 5.83
N HIS A 216 -38.44 -2.15 4.74
CA HIS A 216 -37.19 -1.49 4.34
C HIS A 216 -36.89 -0.26 5.22
N GLN A 217 -36.87 -0.42 6.53
CA GLN A 217 -36.35 0.58 7.44
C GLN A 217 -35.00 0.09 7.95
N GLU A 218 -33.93 0.74 7.50
CA GLU A 218 -32.61 0.59 8.10
C GLU A 218 -32.55 1.54 9.29
N PRO A 219 -32.65 1.05 10.55
CA PRO A 219 -32.38 1.87 11.72
C PRO A 219 -30.90 2.30 11.72
N GLY A 220 -30.59 3.47 12.29
CA GLY A 220 -29.21 3.84 12.64
C GLY A 220 -28.31 4.34 11.50
N ARG A 221 -28.87 4.97 10.45
CA ARG A 221 -28.05 5.56 9.37
C ARG A 221 -27.34 6.85 9.80
N GLY A 222 -26.05 6.93 9.52
CA GLY A 222 -25.22 8.11 9.73
C GLY A 222 -23.87 7.77 10.35
N THR A 223 -23.23 8.78 10.92
CA THR A 223 -21.97 8.65 11.62
C THR A 223 -22.13 9.13 13.06
N SER A 224 -21.82 8.26 14.02
CA SER A 224 -21.87 8.57 15.44
C SER A 224 -20.67 9.40 15.91
N ARG A 225 -20.72 9.90 17.16
CA ARG A 225 -19.55 10.51 17.83
C ARG A 225 -18.37 9.54 17.93
N LEU A 226 -18.64 8.30 18.33
CA LEU A 226 -17.60 7.29 18.51
C LEU A 226 -16.92 6.95 17.18
N GLN A 227 -17.66 6.86 16.07
CA GLN A 227 -17.09 6.63 14.75
C GLN A 227 -16.19 7.79 14.29
N MET A 228 -16.58 9.04 14.58
CA MET A 228 -15.72 10.21 14.35
C MET A 228 -14.45 10.18 15.20
N GLN A 229 -14.58 9.86 16.50
CA GLN A 229 -13.44 9.72 17.43
C GLN A 229 -12.49 8.61 16.96
N MET A 230 -13.02 7.44 16.60
CA MET A 230 -12.25 6.30 16.09
C MET A 230 -11.49 6.64 14.81
N GLY A 231 -12.14 7.32 13.85
CA GLY A 231 -11.52 7.70 12.58
C GLY A 231 -10.30 8.60 12.78
N LEU A 232 -10.45 9.67 13.59
CA LEU A 232 -9.35 10.60 13.83
C LEU A 232 -8.27 10.02 14.77
N PHE A 233 -8.68 9.27 15.80
CA PHE A 233 -7.76 8.57 16.70
C PHE A 233 -6.85 7.62 15.91
N ARG A 234 -7.43 6.77 15.04
CA ARG A 234 -6.69 5.86 14.15
C ARG A 234 -5.74 6.61 13.23
N LEU A 235 -6.18 7.76 12.73
CA LEU A 235 -5.40 8.60 11.84
C LEU A 235 -4.14 9.14 12.53
N ILE A 236 -4.30 9.74 13.71
CA ILE A 236 -3.19 10.26 14.50
C ILE A 236 -2.29 9.12 15.00
N GLN A 237 -2.87 8.07 15.58
CA GLN A 237 -2.14 6.90 16.08
C GLN A 237 -1.30 6.24 14.97
N GLY A 238 -1.86 6.08 13.77
CA GLY A 238 -1.19 5.48 12.62
C GLY A 238 -0.02 6.31 12.10
N ALA A 239 -0.17 7.64 12.03
CA ALA A 239 0.93 8.54 11.67
C ALA A 239 2.04 8.51 12.73
N ALA A 240 1.63 8.56 14.00
CA ALA A 240 2.54 8.62 15.12
C ALA A 240 3.35 7.31 15.26
N TYR A 241 2.72 6.16 15.05
CA TYR A 241 3.39 4.87 14.96
C TYR A 241 4.57 4.88 13.96
N ARG A 242 4.40 5.51 12.80
CA ARG A 242 5.44 5.58 11.77
C ARG A 242 6.54 6.59 12.11
N SER A 243 6.19 7.63 12.86
CA SER A 243 7.13 8.67 13.26
C SER A 243 8.00 8.30 14.48
N PHE A 244 7.47 7.51 15.42
CA PHE A 244 8.16 7.15 16.67
C PHE A 244 8.83 5.78 16.67
N ARG A 245 8.67 4.98 15.61
CA ARG A 245 9.24 3.62 15.52
C ARG A 245 10.67 3.63 15.00
N GLU A 246 11.52 2.85 15.66
CA GLU A 246 12.77 2.36 15.11
C GLU A 246 12.45 1.32 14.03
N ASN A 247 12.50 1.70 12.75
CA ASN A 247 12.49 0.68 11.71
C ASN A 247 13.33 1.06 10.49
N PHE A 248 14.34 0.22 10.29
CA PHE A 248 15.10 0.08 9.06
C PHE A 248 14.21 -0.19 7.82
N SER A 249 12.97 -0.68 7.97
CA SER A 249 12.06 -0.87 6.83
C SER A 249 11.20 0.35 6.46
N ALA A 250 11.06 1.34 7.35
CA ALA A 250 10.35 2.57 7.00
C ALA A 250 11.30 3.60 6.38
N ASN A 251 12.59 3.53 6.74
CA ASN A 251 13.54 4.63 6.57
C ASN A 251 14.96 4.22 6.13
N ASN A 252 15.27 2.92 5.88
CA ASN A 252 16.55 2.52 5.28
C ASN A 252 16.41 2.30 3.76
N GLU A 253 17.55 2.46 3.08
CA GLU A 253 17.83 2.75 1.66
C GLU A 253 17.12 1.94 0.55
N THR A 254 16.26 0.99 0.90
CA THR A 254 15.54 0.13 -0.05
C THR A 254 14.04 0.40 -0.12
N HIS A 255 13.45 1.08 0.87
CA HIS A 255 12.00 1.18 0.98
C HIS A 255 11.35 2.38 0.29
N LEU A 256 11.96 2.95 -0.75
CA LEU A 256 11.37 3.84 -1.76
C LEU A 256 12.52 4.62 -2.42
N ARG A 257 12.75 4.41 -3.72
CA ARG A 257 13.22 5.51 -4.58
C ARG A 257 12.13 6.57 -4.82
N ALA A 258 11.14 6.69 -3.94
CA ALA A 258 10.46 7.96 -3.74
C ALA A 258 11.36 8.86 -2.89
N LYS A 259 12.39 9.42 -3.54
CA LYS A 259 13.39 10.37 -3.01
C LYS A 259 12.83 11.63 -2.32
N LYS A 260 11.52 11.74 -2.03
CA LYS A 260 10.90 13.01 -1.69
C LYS A 260 10.13 13.15 -0.40
N LEU A 261 9.80 12.12 0.39
CA LEU A 261 9.00 12.39 1.61
C LEU A 261 9.20 11.35 2.74
N PRO A 262 9.95 11.65 3.81
CA PRO A 262 10.06 10.80 5.00
C PRO A 262 8.99 11.13 6.07
N TYR A 263 8.76 10.20 7.03
CA TYR A 263 7.89 10.43 8.20
C TYR A 263 8.59 11.31 9.24
N ARG A 264 8.70 12.61 8.94
CA ARG A 264 9.44 13.56 9.77
C ARG A 264 8.65 13.87 11.03
N ILE A 265 9.33 13.93 12.18
CA ILE A 265 8.72 14.42 13.43
C ILE A 265 8.26 15.87 13.27
N SER A 266 8.99 16.68 12.51
CA SER A 266 8.63 18.08 12.23
C SER A 266 7.29 18.21 11.50
N ASP A 267 6.97 17.30 10.59
CA ASP A 267 5.70 17.25 9.88
C ASP A 267 4.61 16.57 10.71
N PHE A 268 4.97 15.58 11.52
CA PHE A 268 4.06 14.95 12.49
C PHE A 268 3.47 15.97 13.47
N VAL A 269 4.29 16.86 14.03
CA VAL A 269 3.85 17.91 14.96
C VAL A 269 2.78 18.79 14.29
N LYS A 270 3.07 19.28 13.08
CA LYS A 270 2.13 20.11 12.31
C LYS A 270 0.86 19.32 11.95
N PHE A 271 1.02 18.05 11.61
CA PHE A 271 -0.09 17.19 11.21
C PHE A 271 -1.11 17.03 12.34
N VAL A 272 -0.64 16.72 13.55
CA VAL A 272 -1.51 16.58 14.72
C VAL A 272 -2.18 17.91 15.09
N ASP A 273 -1.43 19.01 15.06
CA ASP A 273 -1.95 20.35 15.32
C ASP A 273 -3.08 20.72 14.33
N ARG A 274 -2.86 20.57 13.03
CA ARG A 274 -3.89 20.85 12.01
C ARG A 274 -5.07 19.87 12.09
N ALA A 275 -4.83 18.61 12.42
CA ALA A 275 -5.87 17.60 12.58
C ALA A 275 -6.80 17.91 13.77
N ILE A 276 -6.23 18.30 14.91
CA ILE A 276 -6.98 18.72 16.10
C ILE A 276 -7.71 20.05 15.85
N ALA A 277 -7.07 21.00 15.17
CA ALA A 277 -7.72 22.25 14.77
C ALA A 277 -8.95 22.00 13.89
N LEU A 278 -8.84 21.10 12.91
CA LEU A 278 -9.97 20.68 12.06
C LEU A 278 -11.08 20.07 12.92
N TYR A 279 -10.74 19.14 13.82
CA TYR A 279 -11.69 18.44 14.68
C TYR A 279 -12.47 19.39 15.62
N LYS A 280 -11.77 20.34 16.26
CA LYS A 280 -12.40 21.40 17.06
C LYS A 280 -13.34 22.25 16.21
N GLY A 281 -12.90 22.63 15.01
CA GLY A 281 -13.68 23.43 14.07
C GLY A 281 -14.98 22.77 13.58
N LEU A 282 -15.05 21.43 13.56
CA LEU A 282 -16.29 20.71 13.21
C LEU A 282 -17.42 20.99 14.22
N GLY A 283 -17.07 21.32 15.48
CA GLY A 283 -18.03 21.58 16.54
C GLY A 283 -18.78 20.33 17.00
N ILE A 284 -18.17 19.16 16.85
CA ILE A 284 -18.70 17.87 17.34
C ILE A 284 -18.27 17.53 18.76
N VAL A 285 -17.36 18.34 19.33
CA VAL A 285 -16.85 18.26 20.69
C VAL A 285 -17.09 19.58 21.40
N GLU A 286 -17.58 19.53 22.65
CA GLU A 286 -17.79 20.72 23.47
C GLU A 286 -16.48 21.42 23.84
N GLU A 287 -16.51 22.75 23.96
CA GLU A 287 -15.34 23.56 24.29
C GLU A 287 -14.68 23.16 25.62
N ALA A 288 -15.46 22.59 26.56
CA ALA A 288 -14.96 22.08 27.82
C ALA A 288 -13.90 20.97 27.65
N CYS A 289 -13.93 20.24 26.53
CA CYS A 289 -12.98 19.17 26.21
C CYS A 289 -11.73 19.68 25.48
N TYR A 290 -11.72 20.92 24.98
CA TYR A 290 -10.59 21.48 24.23
C TYR A 290 -9.26 21.42 24.99
N PRO A 291 -9.17 21.64 26.31
CA PRO A 291 -7.91 21.48 27.04
C PRO A 291 -7.30 20.08 26.93
N LEU A 292 -8.10 19.01 26.78
CA LEU A 292 -7.60 17.65 26.61
C LEU A 292 -7.04 17.43 25.19
N LEU A 293 -7.69 18.01 24.17
CA LEU A 293 -7.19 18.01 22.79
C LEU A 293 -5.89 18.83 22.69
N ASP A 294 -5.87 20.04 23.27
CA ASP A 294 -4.71 20.92 23.26
C ASP A 294 -3.52 20.29 24.02
N ALA A 295 -3.77 19.53 25.08
CA ALA A 295 -2.74 18.80 25.81
C ALA A 295 -1.98 17.76 24.93
N VAL A 296 -2.64 17.18 23.91
CA VAL A 296 -1.97 16.29 22.94
C VAL A 296 -0.98 17.08 22.09
N VAL A 297 -1.40 18.24 21.57
CA VAL A 297 -0.55 19.14 20.77
C VAL A 297 0.61 19.66 21.62
N ASP A 298 0.33 20.14 22.82
CA ASP A 298 1.32 20.69 23.75
C ASP A 298 2.39 19.65 24.12
N SER A 299 1.99 18.40 24.37
CA SER A 299 2.89 17.28 24.65
C SER A 299 3.88 17.05 23.50
N ILE A 300 3.39 16.97 22.26
CA ILE A 300 4.21 16.76 21.08
C ILE A 300 5.12 17.97 20.81
N CYS A 301 4.61 19.19 20.94
CA CYS A 301 5.40 20.40 20.78
C CYS A 301 6.53 20.47 21.80
N ALA A 302 6.24 20.18 23.07
CA ALA A 302 7.23 20.19 24.15
C ALA A 302 8.31 19.13 23.92
N GLU A 303 7.93 17.92 23.54
CA GLU A 303 8.91 16.86 23.26
C GLU A 303 9.71 17.14 21.98
N TYR A 304 9.11 17.75 20.96
CA TYR A 304 9.83 18.21 19.78
C TYR A 304 10.85 19.31 20.12
N SER A 305 10.50 20.25 21.00
CA SER A 305 11.47 21.24 21.51
C SER A 305 12.62 20.57 22.27
N ARG A 306 12.34 19.58 23.13
CA ARG A 306 13.41 18.81 23.81
C ARG A 306 14.30 18.06 22.84
N LEU A 307 13.74 17.52 21.75
CA LEU A 307 14.48 16.89 20.68
C LEU A 307 15.39 17.89 19.96
N GLN A 308 14.89 19.08 19.63
CA GLN A 308 15.71 20.15 19.03
C GLN A 308 16.84 20.61 19.95
N ASP A 309 16.55 20.78 21.25
CA ASP A 309 17.55 21.13 22.26
C ASP A 309 18.61 20.03 22.40
N ARG A 310 18.20 18.75 22.40
CA ARG A 310 19.10 17.58 22.46
C ARG A 310 20.01 17.52 21.24
N ILE A 311 19.49 17.70 20.04
CA ILE A 311 20.28 17.73 18.80
C ILE A 311 21.32 18.85 18.86
N THR A 312 20.88 20.05 19.25
CA THR A 312 21.76 21.24 19.33
C THR A 312 22.88 21.06 20.37
N ASN A 313 22.58 20.42 21.49
CA ASN A 313 23.50 20.26 22.62
C ASN A 313 24.07 18.83 22.75
N TRP A 314 24.03 18.01 21.70
CA TRP A 314 24.37 16.58 21.78
C TRP A 314 25.75 16.32 22.42
N ASN A 315 26.73 17.16 22.10
CA ASN A 315 28.11 17.02 22.59
C ASN A 315 28.28 17.41 24.07
N THR A 316 27.33 18.12 24.66
CA THR A 316 27.44 18.69 26.01
C THR A 316 26.46 18.08 27.01
N ILE A 317 25.39 17.43 26.55
CA ILE A 317 24.44 16.75 27.44
C ILE A 317 25.02 15.46 28.05
N GLU A 318 24.60 15.17 29.27
CA GLU A 318 24.82 13.87 29.90
C GLU A 318 24.01 12.79 29.17
N LYS A 319 24.68 11.71 28.76
CA LYS A 319 24.06 10.58 28.04
C LYS A 319 23.93 9.40 28.98
N ASN A 320 22.74 8.81 29.06
CA ASN A 320 22.54 7.56 29.80
C ASN A 320 23.04 6.35 28.98
N PRO A 321 23.20 5.16 29.60
CA PRO A 321 23.67 3.96 28.91
C PRO A 321 22.84 3.59 27.68
N GLU A 322 21.52 3.80 27.73
CA GLU A 322 20.60 3.47 26.65
C GLU A 322 20.75 4.41 25.44
N MET A 323 21.00 5.71 25.67
CA MET A 323 21.31 6.68 24.60
C MET A 323 22.65 6.37 23.95
N LEU A 324 23.65 5.95 24.74
CA LEU A 324 24.95 5.53 24.20
C LEU A 324 24.85 4.23 23.40
N ALA A 325 24.02 3.29 23.86
CA ALA A 325 23.74 2.06 23.13
C ALA A 325 23.08 2.35 21.78
N GLU A 326 22.11 3.26 21.75
CA GLU A 326 21.47 3.70 20.50
C GLU A 326 22.43 4.49 19.60
N GLU A 327 23.29 5.35 20.16
CA GLU A 327 24.36 6.04 19.41
C GLU A 327 25.32 5.04 18.75
N GLN A 328 25.74 4.02 19.50
CA GLN A 328 26.58 2.94 18.96
C GLN A 328 25.82 2.15 17.88
N ALA A 329 24.55 1.81 18.09
CA ALA A 329 23.74 1.12 17.10
C ALA A 329 23.58 1.95 15.81
N MET A 330 23.43 3.28 15.91
CA MET A 330 23.42 4.19 14.77
C MET A 330 24.76 4.21 14.05
N LEU A 331 25.89 4.26 14.76
CA LEU A 331 27.22 4.20 14.15
C LEU A 331 27.46 2.85 13.46
N GLU A 332 27.07 1.76 14.09
CA GLU A 332 27.12 0.42 13.48
C GLU A 332 26.20 0.34 12.25
N ALA A 333 25.02 0.94 12.30
CA ALA A 333 24.12 1.05 11.15
C ALA A 333 24.74 1.86 10.00
N ARG A 334 25.41 2.98 10.30
CA ARG A 334 26.20 3.75 9.32
C ARG A 334 27.33 2.93 8.71
N SER A 335 27.90 2.00 9.48
CA SER A 335 28.93 1.08 8.96
C SER A 335 28.35 -0.12 8.20
N LYS A 336 27.05 -0.42 8.38
CA LYS A 336 26.30 -1.52 7.76
C LYS A 336 25.37 -1.07 6.62
N SER A 337 25.21 0.24 6.35
CA SER A 337 24.65 0.70 5.08
C SER A 337 25.52 0.10 3.99
N LEU A 338 24.91 -0.57 3.00
CA LEU A 338 25.58 -1.43 2.02
C LEU A 338 26.97 -0.87 1.75
N SER A 339 27.99 -1.59 2.20
CA SER A 339 29.36 -1.24 1.88
C SER A 339 29.41 -1.01 0.38
N VAL A 340 30.27 -0.10 -0.05
CA VAL A 340 30.41 0.25 -1.46
C VAL A 340 30.54 -1.01 -2.36
N ARG A 341 31.11 -2.10 -1.82
CA ARG A 341 31.18 -3.45 -2.42
C ARG A 341 29.85 -4.20 -2.52
N GLU A 342 28.96 -4.08 -1.55
CA GLU A 342 27.62 -4.68 -1.59
C GLU A 342 26.69 -3.94 -2.56
N LYS A 343 26.79 -2.61 -2.64
CA LYS A 343 26.10 -1.82 -3.69
C LYS A 343 26.56 -2.25 -5.08
N PHE A 344 27.87 -2.44 -5.25
CA PHE A 344 28.48 -2.94 -6.47
C PHE A 344 28.00 -4.37 -6.81
N ALA A 345 28.03 -5.29 -5.85
CA ALA A 345 27.56 -6.66 -6.05
C ALA A 345 26.08 -6.73 -6.48
N ALA A 346 25.23 -5.88 -5.92
CA ALA A 346 23.83 -5.75 -6.32
C ALA A 346 23.69 -5.21 -7.76
N GLY A 347 24.49 -4.20 -8.14
CA GLY A 347 24.54 -3.69 -9.51
C GLY A 347 24.99 -4.75 -10.53
N VAL A 348 25.96 -5.60 -10.16
CA VAL A 348 26.45 -6.72 -10.97
C VAL A 348 25.38 -7.81 -11.15
N GLU A 349 24.71 -8.25 -10.08
CA GLU A 349 23.62 -9.24 -10.18
C GLU A 349 22.43 -8.72 -10.99
N PHE A 350 22.16 -7.41 -10.91
CA PHE A 350 21.17 -6.77 -11.76
C PHE A 350 21.58 -6.76 -13.23
N ALA A 351 22.83 -6.39 -13.53
CA ALA A 351 23.38 -6.44 -14.89
C ALA A 351 23.31 -7.85 -15.51
N ILE A 352 23.59 -8.89 -14.72
CA ILE A 352 23.39 -10.29 -15.13
C ILE A 352 21.92 -10.57 -15.42
N THR A 353 21.02 -10.11 -14.55
CA THR A 353 19.57 -10.32 -14.72
C THR A 353 19.02 -9.60 -15.95
N MET A 354 19.51 -8.39 -16.24
CA MET A 354 19.20 -7.60 -17.44
C MET A 354 19.50 -8.37 -18.71
N LYS A 355 20.71 -8.92 -18.80
CA LYS A 355 21.14 -9.72 -19.94
C LYS A 355 20.42 -11.06 -20.01
N LYS A 356 20.18 -11.72 -18.85
CA LYS A 356 19.40 -12.95 -18.76
C LYS A 356 17.96 -12.76 -19.27
N LYS A 357 17.36 -11.60 -19.04
CA LYS A 357 15.97 -11.29 -19.44
C LYS A 357 15.85 -10.46 -20.72
N ASN A 358 16.97 -10.14 -21.37
CA ASN A 358 17.05 -9.32 -22.57
C ASN A 358 16.32 -7.98 -22.45
N LEU A 359 16.50 -7.29 -21.31
CA LEU A 359 15.91 -5.99 -21.01
C LEU A 359 16.89 -4.88 -21.44
N ASN A 360 16.43 -3.84 -22.14
CA ASN A 360 17.28 -2.67 -22.38
C ASN A 360 17.28 -1.75 -21.15
N LEU A 361 18.43 -1.14 -20.84
CA LEU A 361 18.55 -0.12 -19.79
C LEU A 361 17.56 1.03 -20.00
N GLY A 362 17.33 1.42 -21.26
CA GLY A 362 16.38 2.48 -21.62
C GLY A 362 14.90 2.11 -21.44
N ASP A 363 14.56 0.81 -21.37
CA ASP A 363 13.20 0.32 -21.10
C ASP A 363 12.92 0.22 -19.60
N ILE A 364 13.96 0.34 -18.76
CA ILE A 364 13.83 0.38 -17.30
C ILE A 364 13.63 1.82 -16.87
N VAL A 365 12.35 2.18 -16.82
CA VAL A 365 11.94 3.36 -16.09
C VAL A 365 12.28 3.13 -14.61
N GLU A 366 12.78 4.16 -13.92
CA GLU A 366 13.04 4.18 -12.46
C GLU A 366 11.91 3.53 -11.63
N GLU A 367 10.70 3.58 -12.17
CA GLU A 367 9.46 3.05 -11.61
C GLU A 367 9.40 1.52 -11.59
N VAL A 368 9.93 0.82 -12.59
CA VAL A 368 9.96 -0.66 -12.64
C VAL A 368 10.88 -1.21 -11.53
N LEU A 369 12.00 -0.54 -11.29
CA LEU A 369 12.91 -0.86 -10.19
C LEU A 369 12.26 -0.63 -8.83
N ALA A 370 11.53 0.48 -8.68
CA ALA A 370 10.81 0.79 -7.47
C ALA A 370 9.71 -0.25 -7.17
N VAL A 371 8.96 -0.69 -8.17
CA VAL A 371 7.90 -1.71 -8.03
C VAL A 371 8.48 -3.08 -7.69
N ASN A 372 9.56 -3.50 -8.34
CA ASN A 372 10.20 -4.79 -8.04
C ASN A 372 10.78 -4.83 -6.63
N GLU A 373 11.40 -3.73 -6.18
CA GLU A 373 11.93 -3.64 -4.83
C GLU A 373 10.79 -3.61 -3.80
N LEU A 374 9.71 -2.88 -4.06
CA LEU A 374 8.50 -2.90 -3.25
C LEU A 374 7.92 -4.32 -3.12
N ASN A 375 7.89 -5.09 -4.22
CA ASN A 375 7.43 -6.49 -4.22
C ASN A 375 8.37 -7.42 -3.44
N ARG A 376 9.69 -7.25 -3.54
CA ARG A 376 10.68 -8.01 -2.76
C ARG A 376 10.50 -7.75 -1.26
N LEU A 377 10.38 -6.49 -0.87
CA LEU A 377 10.18 -6.08 0.51
C LEU A 377 8.85 -6.57 1.06
N ARG A 378 7.79 -6.57 0.23
CA ARG A 378 6.51 -7.19 0.56
C ARG A 378 6.66 -8.66 0.85
N GLN A 379 7.40 -9.40 0.03
CA GLN A 379 7.66 -10.82 0.30
C GLN A 379 8.43 -10.99 1.62
N MET A 380 9.37 -10.10 1.94
CA MET A 380 10.07 -10.13 3.22
C MET A 380 9.15 -9.84 4.42
N GLU A 381 8.33 -8.79 4.36
CA GLU A 381 7.35 -8.47 5.41
C GLU A 381 6.32 -9.59 5.55
N LEU A 382 5.79 -10.10 4.43
CA LEU A 382 4.87 -11.23 4.40
C LEU A 382 5.51 -12.49 4.99
N HIS A 383 6.77 -12.79 4.66
CA HIS A 383 7.49 -13.92 5.23
C HIS A 383 7.73 -13.74 6.74
N GLN A 384 8.00 -12.52 7.21
CA GLN A 384 8.07 -12.21 8.64
C GLN A 384 6.70 -12.34 9.32
N GLU A 385 5.62 -11.97 8.63
CA GLU A 385 4.26 -12.13 9.14
C GLU A 385 3.80 -13.59 9.14
N MET A 386 4.21 -14.38 8.16
CA MET A 386 3.94 -15.82 8.10
C MET A 386 4.89 -16.61 8.99
N ALA A 387 5.98 -16.01 9.48
CA ALA A 387 6.93 -16.68 10.35
C ALA A 387 6.23 -17.13 11.65
N PRO A 388 6.56 -18.34 12.15
CA PRO A 388 6.09 -18.78 13.45
C PRO A 388 6.55 -17.80 14.52
N ARG A 389 5.71 -17.61 15.54
CA ARG A 389 6.00 -16.63 16.60
C ARG A 389 7.38 -16.89 17.20
N PRO A 390 8.15 -15.84 17.53
CA PRO A 390 9.24 -15.99 18.46
C PRO A 390 8.69 -16.62 19.75
N ALA A 391 9.42 -17.57 20.32
CA ALA A 391 9.03 -18.15 21.60
C ALA A 391 8.89 -17.03 22.64
N ARG A 392 7.98 -17.19 23.62
CA ARG A 392 8.00 -16.36 24.84
C ARG A 392 9.36 -16.58 25.49
N GLU A 393 10.32 -15.70 25.21
CA GLU A 393 11.55 -15.64 25.98
C GLU A 393 11.18 -15.26 27.42
N GLY A 394 11.79 -15.95 28.39
CA GLY A 394 11.35 -15.94 29.77
C GLY A 394 11.41 -14.57 30.45
N ASP A 395 10.52 -14.37 31.44
CA ASP A 395 10.55 -13.49 32.63
C ASP A 395 11.15 -12.07 32.56
N GLU A 396 11.45 -11.50 31.39
CA GLU A 396 11.84 -10.10 31.26
C GLU A 396 10.62 -9.20 31.50
N ASP A 397 10.74 -8.25 32.44
CA ASP A 397 9.72 -7.25 32.73
C ASP A 397 9.47 -6.40 31.46
N PRO A 398 8.23 -6.37 30.91
CA PRO A 398 7.88 -5.58 29.73
C PRO A 398 8.26 -4.10 29.85
N LYS A 399 8.33 -3.58 31.08
CA LYS A 399 8.70 -2.19 31.38
C LYS A 399 10.16 -1.87 31.06
N GLU A 400 11.05 -2.86 30.94
CA GLU A 400 12.42 -2.63 30.48
C GLU A 400 12.45 -2.02 29.08
N TYR A 401 11.48 -2.35 28.21
CA TYR A 401 11.35 -1.75 26.89
C TYR A 401 11.13 -0.22 26.94
N LEU A 402 10.52 0.31 27.99
CA LEU A 402 10.26 1.75 28.13
C LEU A 402 11.55 2.57 28.30
N LYS A 403 12.64 1.95 28.75
CA LYS A 403 13.95 2.61 28.90
C LYS A 403 14.67 2.83 27.56
N LYS A 404 14.21 2.16 26.49
CA LYS A 404 14.79 2.24 25.15
C LYS A 404 14.63 3.64 24.55
N TRP A 405 15.58 4.00 23.69
CA TRP A 405 15.52 5.19 22.85
C TRP A 405 15.40 4.76 21.39
N ASN A 406 14.47 5.38 20.67
CA ASN A 406 14.21 5.08 19.26
C ASN A 406 14.70 6.25 18.41
N ARG A 407 15.46 5.96 17.35
CA ARG A 407 15.81 6.96 16.34
C ARG A 407 14.56 7.56 15.65
N VAL A 408 14.61 8.86 15.34
CA VAL A 408 13.56 9.57 14.62
C VAL A 408 14.11 10.41 13.47
N LEU A 409 13.27 10.71 12.47
CA LEU A 409 13.64 11.54 11.32
C LEU A 409 13.23 13.00 11.51
N ILE A 410 14.15 13.92 11.17
CA ILE A 410 13.92 15.37 11.25
C ILE A 410 13.76 15.98 9.86
N ASP A 411 14.68 15.66 8.95
CA ASP A 411 14.71 16.16 7.57
C ASP A 411 14.79 15.00 6.57
N ASN A 412 15.91 14.79 5.88
CA ASN A 412 16.05 13.68 4.92
C ASN A 412 16.30 12.35 5.65
N ALA A 413 15.71 11.26 5.16
CA ALA A 413 15.93 9.90 5.70
C ALA A 413 17.41 9.49 5.68
N LEU A 414 18.16 10.01 4.70
CA LEU A 414 19.59 9.77 4.53
C LEU A 414 20.47 10.55 5.53
N GLU A 415 19.97 11.64 6.09
CA GLU A 415 20.74 12.45 7.03
C GLU A 415 20.61 11.87 8.44
N GLN A 416 21.70 11.31 8.94
CA GLN A 416 21.76 10.83 10.32
C GLN A 416 22.23 11.96 11.23
N ILE A 417 21.31 12.54 11.99
CA ILE A 417 21.59 13.63 12.93
C ILE A 417 21.83 13.05 14.32
N ASP A 418 22.98 13.36 14.92
CA ASP A 418 23.30 12.90 16.26
C ASP A 418 22.30 13.47 17.29
N GLY A 419 21.84 12.62 18.21
CA GLY A 419 20.79 12.97 19.16
C GLY A 419 19.36 13.02 18.62
N ALA A 420 19.15 12.73 17.33
CA ALA A 420 17.82 12.59 16.73
C ALA A 420 17.14 11.25 17.11
N MET A 421 16.86 11.11 18.40
CA MET A 421 16.22 9.94 19.03
C MET A 421 15.17 10.42 20.03
N MET A 422 14.15 9.62 20.31
CA MET A 422 13.11 9.90 21.29
C MET A 422 12.94 8.71 22.24
N PRO A 423 12.63 8.93 23.53
CA PRO A 423 12.48 7.84 24.47
C PRO A 423 11.20 7.05 24.19
N ALA A 424 11.27 5.72 24.21
CA ALA A 424 10.10 4.86 24.04
C ALA A 424 9.03 5.20 25.10
N ALA A 425 9.44 5.45 26.35
CA ALA A 425 8.54 5.89 27.43
C ALA A 425 7.63 7.07 27.04
N TYR A 426 8.09 8.04 26.24
CA TYR A 426 7.25 9.18 25.85
C TYR A 426 5.99 8.74 25.09
N TRP A 427 6.11 7.75 24.20
CA TRP A 427 4.96 7.19 23.48
C TRP A 427 3.92 6.58 24.43
N TYR A 428 4.38 5.70 25.32
CA TYR A 428 3.52 4.88 26.19
C TYR A 428 2.96 5.65 27.38
N GLU A 429 3.77 6.51 28.00
CA GLU A 429 3.46 7.14 29.28
C GLU A 429 2.92 8.57 29.14
N ASP A 430 3.18 9.25 28.02
CA ASP A 430 2.82 10.65 27.83
C ASP A 430 1.86 10.87 26.65
N PHE A 431 2.26 10.50 25.43
CA PHE A 431 1.50 10.77 24.21
C PHE A 431 0.22 9.94 24.12
N MET A 432 0.31 8.61 24.18
CA MET A 432 -0.87 7.74 24.01
C MET A 432 -1.93 7.92 25.09
N PRO A 433 -1.60 8.06 26.39
CA PRO A 433 -2.60 8.36 27.41
C PRO A 433 -3.33 9.68 27.18
N LYS A 434 -2.64 10.72 26.73
CA LYS A 434 -3.28 11.99 26.35
C LYS A 434 -4.16 11.83 25.13
N LEU A 435 -3.70 11.10 24.11
CA LEU A 435 -4.49 10.82 22.91
C LEU A 435 -5.79 10.08 23.26
N LEU A 436 -5.71 9.03 24.08
CA LEU A 436 -6.90 8.33 24.56
C LEU A 436 -7.85 9.23 25.35
N ALA A 437 -7.32 10.04 26.28
CA ALA A 437 -8.12 10.97 27.06
C ALA A 437 -8.84 11.99 26.16
N ALA A 438 -8.13 12.55 25.18
CA ALA A 438 -8.68 13.55 24.27
C ALA A 438 -9.79 12.99 23.37
N PHE A 439 -9.68 11.74 22.92
CA PHE A 439 -10.66 11.12 22.03
C PHE A 439 -11.75 10.34 22.76
N SER A 440 -11.63 10.09 24.07
CA SER A 440 -12.67 9.44 24.89
C SER A 440 -13.71 10.43 25.45
N VAL A 441 -13.62 11.70 25.07
CA VAL A 441 -14.56 12.75 25.49
C VAL A 441 -15.17 13.44 24.28
N SER A 442 -16.45 13.79 24.39
CA SER A 442 -17.16 14.67 23.46
C SER A 442 -17.91 15.78 24.19
N THR A 443 -18.28 15.56 25.45
CA THR A 443 -19.05 16.46 26.30
C THR A 443 -18.36 16.71 27.65
N ALA A 444 -18.76 17.76 28.36
CA ALA A 444 -18.28 18.05 29.71
C ALA A 444 -18.53 16.90 30.72
N ALA A 445 -19.61 16.13 30.52
CA ALA A 445 -19.92 14.97 31.36
C ALA A 445 -18.91 13.83 31.16
N ASP A 446 -18.43 13.64 29.92
CA ASP A 446 -17.46 12.59 29.58
C ASP A 446 -16.12 12.83 30.30
N ILE A 447 -15.74 14.08 30.58
CA ILE A 447 -14.48 14.41 31.25
C ILE A 447 -14.40 13.69 32.59
N GLN A 448 -15.42 13.80 33.43
CA GLN A 448 -15.42 13.15 34.74
C GLN A 448 -15.48 11.62 34.60
N ALA A 449 -16.26 11.10 33.65
CA ALA A 449 -16.49 9.67 33.47
C ALA A 449 -15.30 8.92 32.84
N ASN A 450 -14.55 9.59 31.97
CA ASN A 450 -13.55 8.95 31.11
C ASN A 450 -12.11 9.45 31.33
N THR A 451 -11.87 10.48 32.15
CA THR A 451 -10.50 10.99 32.39
C THR A 451 -10.05 10.91 33.85
N VAL A 452 -10.98 10.73 34.79
CA VAL A 452 -10.67 10.59 36.22
C VAL A 452 -10.71 9.12 36.60
N PRO A 453 -9.59 8.52 37.09
CA PRO A 453 -9.59 7.14 37.53
C PRO A 453 -10.48 6.95 38.77
N ASP A 454 -11.55 6.17 38.61
CA ASP A 454 -12.39 5.67 39.70
C ASP A 454 -12.27 4.14 39.71
N GLU A 455 -11.53 3.60 40.67
CA GLU A 455 -11.22 2.17 40.73
C GLU A 455 -12.48 1.30 40.86
N VAL A 456 -13.49 1.77 41.61
CA VAL A 456 -14.74 1.02 41.79
C VAL A 456 -15.51 0.94 40.48
N ALA A 457 -15.60 2.06 39.75
CA ALA A 457 -16.26 2.09 38.45
C ALA A 457 -15.51 1.30 37.37
N LEU A 458 -14.17 1.29 37.42
CA LEU A 458 -13.32 0.54 36.50
C LEU A 458 -13.42 -0.96 36.73
N ASP A 459 -13.41 -1.40 38.00
CA ASP A 459 -13.57 -2.82 38.34
C ASP A 459 -14.98 -3.32 38.00
N ALA A 460 -16.02 -2.49 38.21
CA ALA A 460 -17.38 -2.81 37.79
C ALA A 460 -17.49 -2.97 36.27
N TRP A 461 -16.94 -2.03 35.49
CA TRP A 461 -16.88 -2.13 34.03
C TRP A 461 -16.17 -3.42 33.58
N TYR A 462 -15.04 -3.77 34.21
CA TYR A 462 -14.29 -4.98 33.88
C TYR A 462 -15.10 -6.25 34.13
N GLU A 463 -15.76 -6.37 35.29
CA GLU A 463 -16.59 -7.54 35.60
C GLU A 463 -17.80 -7.66 34.67
N GLU A 464 -18.47 -6.55 34.34
CA GLU A 464 -19.57 -6.52 33.37
C GLU A 464 -19.11 -6.96 31.97
N THR A 465 -18.01 -6.39 31.49
CA THR A 465 -17.43 -6.68 30.16
C THR A 465 -16.95 -8.14 30.07
N LYS A 466 -16.36 -8.66 31.16
CA LYS A 466 -15.93 -10.06 31.27
C LYS A 466 -17.12 -11.01 31.30
N ALA A 467 -18.18 -10.68 32.05
CA ALA A 467 -19.40 -11.49 32.13
C ALA A 467 -20.17 -11.54 30.80
N ALA A 468 -20.08 -10.48 29.98
CA ALA A 468 -20.61 -10.45 28.62
C ALA A 468 -19.80 -11.32 27.63
N GLY A 469 -18.65 -11.86 28.04
CA GLY A 469 -17.78 -12.69 27.20
C GLY A 469 -16.94 -11.89 26.19
N GLU A 470 -16.89 -10.55 26.29
CA GLU A 470 -16.16 -9.70 25.33
C GLU A 470 -14.66 -10.03 25.26
N PHE A 471 -14.07 -10.46 26.38
CA PHE A 471 -12.65 -10.80 26.46
C PHE A 471 -12.31 -12.22 25.99
N GLU A 472 -13.29 -13.12 25.84
CA GLU A 472 -13.04 -14.55 25.56
C GLU A 472 -12.33 -14.80 24.24
N ARG A 473 -12.58 -13.96 23.22
CA ARG A 473 -11.97 -14.12 21.90
C ARG A 473 -10.67 -13.35 21.73
N TYR A 474 -10.63 -12.06 22.06
CA TYR A 474 -9.54 -11.16 21.64
C TYR A 474 -8.96 -10.30 22.77
N GLY A 475 -9.36 -10.51 24.03
CA GLY A 475 -8.91 -9.73 25.19
C GLY A 475 -8.52 -10.61 26.38
N ALA A 476 -8.02 -11.82 26.13
CA ALA A 476 -7.68 -12.76 27.20
C ALA A 476 -6.59 -12.21 28.15
N ASP A 477 -5.66 -11.42 27.61
CA ASP A 477 -4.64 -10.68 28.37
C ASP A 477 -5.24 -9.58 29.25
N VAL A 478 -6.26 -8.86 28.75
CA VAL A 478 -7.05 -7.93 29.58
C VAL A 478 -7.77 -8.69 30.69
N ALA A 479 -8.39 -9.83 30.38
CA ALA A 479 -9.06 -10.67 31.38
C ALA A 479 -8.10 -11.18 32.45
N GLU A 480 -6.84 -11.48 32.11
CA GLU A 480 -5.84 -12.01 33.03
C GLU A 480 -5.18 -10.93 33.89
N HIS A 481 -4.78 -9.80 33.31
CA HIS A 481 -3.85 -8.83 33.94
C HIS A 481 -4.48 -7.48 34.32
N PHE A 482 -5.73 -7.19 33.93
CA PHE A 482 -6.40 -5.95 34.34
C PHE A 482 -6.47 -5.75 35.88
N PRO A 483 -6.69 -6.79 36.71
CA PRO A 483 -6.70 -6.62 38.17
C PRO A 483 -5.37 -6.13 38.75
N ASP A 484 -4.25 -6.41 38.08
CA ASP A 484 -2.89 -6.03 38.52
C ASP A 484 -2.53 -4.59 38.13
N CYS A 485 -3.33 -3.94 37.29
CA CYS A 485 -3.10 -2.58 36.81
C CYS A 485 -3.41 -1.52 37.88
N THR A 486 -2.61 -0.45 37.93
CA THR A 486 -2.94 0.74 38.72
C THR A 486 -4.22 1.42 38.20
N PRO A 487 -4.93 2.25 38.97
CA PRO A 487 -6.16 2.92 38.50
C PRO A 487 -5.97 3.72 37.21
N LYS A 488 -4.81 4.37 37.02
CA LYS A 488 -4.48 5.09 35.78
C LYS A 488 -4.32 4.15 34.59
N GLN A 489 -3.70 2.98 34.78
CA GLN A 489 -3.54 1.96 33.75
C GLN A 489 -4.88 1.30 33.42
N LYS A 490 -5.70 0.97 34.43
CA LYS A 490 -7.08 0.47 34.25
C LYS A 490 -7.90 1.42 33.38
N LEU A 491 -7.80 2.74 33.62
CA LEU A 491 -8.47 3.75 32.80
C LEU A 491 -7.98 3.75 31.35
N ALA A 492 -6.66 3.71 31.12
CA ALA A 492 -6.09 3.65 29.79
C ALA A 492 -6.50 2.36 29.04
N VAL A 493 -6.57 1.22 29.73
CA VAL A 493 -7.05 -0.05 29.16
C VAL A 493 -8.53 0.07 28.78
N LYS A 494 -9.39 0.64 29.63
CA LYS A 494 -10.81 0.87 29.32
C LYS A 494 -10.99 1.77 28.09
N GLN A 495 -10.29 2.90 28.04
CA GLN A 495 -10.32 3.82 26.90
C GLN A 495 -9.82 3.12 25.62
N GLY A 496 -8.69 2.42 25.71
CA GLY A 496 -8.10 1.66 24.60
C GLY A 496 -9.07 0.61 24.06
N TRP A 497 -9.70 -0.17 24.95
CA TRP A 497 -10.70 -1.19 24.58
C TRP A 497 -11.86 -0.59 23.77
N GLY A 498 -12.39 0.55 24.20
CA GLY A 498 -13.48 1.25 23.50
C GLY A 498 -13.19 1.54 22.02
N PHE A 499 -11.95 1.94 21.69
CA PHE A 499 -11.56 2.24 20.31
C PHE A 499 -11.20 1.02 19.46
N VAL A 500 -10.91 -0.13 20.08
CA VAL A 500 -10.40 -1.30 19.36
C VAL A 500 -11.42 -2.42 19.25
N ARG A 501 -12.36 -2.54 20.19
CA ARG A 501 -13.30 -3.66 20.25
C ARG A 501 -14.14 -3.82 18.99
N TYR A 502 -14.58 -2.72 18.38
CA TYR A 502 -15.36 -2.72 17.13
C TYR A 502 -14.56 -3.25 15.95
N TYR A 503 -13.30 -2.84 15.84
CA TYR A 503 -12.41 -3.33 14.80
C TYR A 503 -12.03 -4.80 15.02
N LEU A 504 -11.67 -5.18 16.26
CA LEU A 504 -11.25 -6.54 16.61
C LEU A 504 -12.33 -7.59 16.31
N ASN A 505 -13.58 -7.23 16.59
CA ASN A 505 -14.74 -8.07 16.36
C ASN A 505 -15.33 -7.92 14.95
N GLY A 506 -14.87 -6.93 14.18
CA GLY A 506 -15.35 -6.56 12.85
C GLY A 506 -15.00 -7.52 11.72
N VAL A 507 -15.79 -7.48 10.64
CA VAL A 507 -15.60 -8.31 9.44
C VAL A 507 -14.26 -8.05 8.76
N GLN A 508 -13.79 -6.81 8.67
CA GLN A 508 -12.50 -6.47 8.06
C GLN A 508 -11.36 -7.23 8.74
N LYS A 509 -11.38 -7.27 10.08
CA LYS A 509 -10.38 -7.98 10.86
C LYS A 509 -10.49 -9.50 10.77
N ARG A 510 -11.71 -10.03 10.68
CA ARG A 510 -11.94 -11.47 10.43
C ARG A 510 -11.40 -11.90 9.06
N ARG A 511 -11.54 -11.05 8.03
CA ARG A 511 -10.97 -11.29 6.68
C ARG A 511 -9.46 -11.34 6.72
N GLU A 512 -8.81 -10.31 7.28
CA GLU A 512 -7.35 -10.27 7.43
C GLU A 512 -6.81 -11.53 8.16
N ARG A 513 -7.52 -12.07 9.16
CA ARG A 513 -7.06 -13.24 9.94
C ARG A 513 -7.11 -14.58 9.19
N LEU A 514 -8.09 -14.78 8.30
CA LEU A 514 -8.21 -16.01 7.51
C LEU A 514 -7.12 -16.09 6.43
N GLU A 515 -6.80 -14.95 5.82
CA GLU A 515 -5.72 -14.84 4.83
C GLU A 515 -4.35 -15.19 5.42
N PHE A 516 -4.13 -14.89 6.71
CA PHE A 516 -2.86 -15.16 7.40
C PHE A 516 -2.87 -16.34 8.40
N GLY A 517 -3.97 -17.09 8.50
CA GLY A 517 -4.07 -18.28 9.37
C GLY A 517 -3.92 -18.01 10.88
N ARG A 518 -4.22 -16.79 11.36
CA ARG A 518 -4.01 -16.36 12.76
C ARG A 518 -5.31 -16.35 13.56
N GLU A 519 -5.68 -17.47 14.19
CA GLU A 519 -6.81 -17.57 15.16
C GLU A 519 -6.41 -17.21 16.61
N SER A 520 -5.43 -16.34 16.81
CA SER A 520 -4.91 -16.10 18.15
C SER A 520 -5.53 -14.88 18.79
N GLY A 521 -6.29 -15.11 19.85
CA GLY A 521 -6.98 -14.13 20.69
C GLY A 521 -6.12 -13.13 21.47
N VAL A 522 -5.13 -12.53 20.82
CA VAL A 522 -4.03 -11.79 21.45
C VAL A 522 -4.07 -10.33 20.99
N LEU A 523 -4.12 -9.39 21.94
CA LEU A 523 -4.44 -7.98 21.71
C LEU A 523 -3.28 -7.14 21.13
N SER A 524 -2.04 -7.62 21.29
CA SER A 524 -0.82 -6.91 20.90
C SER A 524 -0.66 -6.54 19.44
N HIS A 525 -1.36 -7.21 18.53
CA HIS A 525 -1.26 -6.81 17.13
C HIS A 525 -2.08 -5.54 16.83
N TYR A 526 -2.69 -4.91 17.84
CA TYR A 526 -3.69 -3.86 17.65
C TYR A 526 -3.56 -2.69 18.62
N VAL A 527 -3.15 -2.96 19.85
CA VAL A 527 -3.10 -1.95 20.92
C VAL A 527 -1.81 -2.09 21.72
N THR A 528 -0.69 -2.07 21.02
CA THR A 528 0.65 -2.29 21.60
C THR A 528 0.96 -1.42 22.81
N PHE A 529 0.35 -0.24 22.91
CA PHE A 529 0.59 0.67 24.02
C PHE A 529 0.00 0.19 25.37
N ILE A 530 -1.03 -0.66 25.41
CA ILE A 530 -1.54 -1.20 26.69
C ILE A 530 -0.88 -2.52 27.08
N ASP A 531 -0.22 -3.21 26.15
CA ASP A 531 0.43 -4.50 26.42
C ASP A 531 1.48 -4.43 27.52
N VAL A 532 2.17 -3.29 27.66
CA VAL A 532 3.20 -3.09 28.69
C VAL A 532 2.61 -3.14 30.10
N TYR A 533 1.32 -2.84 30.21
CA TYR A 533 0.56 -2.93 31.45
C TYR A 533 -0.12 -4.30 31.63
N LEU A 534 -0.25 -5.08 30.55
CA LEU A 534 -0.82 -6.44 30.56
C LEU A 534 0.25 -7.53 30.68
N GLY A 535 1.44 -7.23 31.19
CA GLY A 535 2.45 -8.24 31.53
C GLY A 535 3.08 -8.95 30.33
N ARG A 536 3.03 -8.36 29.14
CA ARG A 536 3.44 -9.03 27.89
C ARG A 536 4.91 -8.84 27.53
N SER A 537 5.70 -9.91 27.59
CA SER A 537 7.14 -9.86 27.31
C SER A 537 7.50 -9.80 25.82
N ASP A 538 6.55 -10.02 24.91
CA ASP A 538 6.79 -10.00 23.46
C ASP A 538 6.69 -8.60 22.84
N ILE A 539 6.45 -7.54 23.64
CA ILE A 539 6.38 -6.14 23.15
C ILE A 539 7.67 -5.73 22.43
N LYS A 540 8.82 -6.21 22.91
CA LYS A 540 10.13 -5.98 22.28
C LYS A 540 10.21 -6.52 20.84
N HIS A 541 9.47 -7.60 20.55
CA HIS A 541 9.44 -8.29 19.25
C HIS A 541 8.20 -7.93 18.43
N ALA A 542 7.17 -7.37 19.08
CA ALA A 542 5.94 -6.93 18.43
C ALA A 542 6.14 -5.64 17.62
N ASP A 543 7.31 -5.00 17.70
CA ASP A 543 7.72 -3.77 17.00
C ASP A 543 6.62 -2.69 16.91
N MET A 544 5.84 -2.51 17.97
CA MET A 544 4.67 -1.63 18.00
C MET A 544 3.61 -1.93 16.89
N ARG A 545 3.65 -3.09 16.22
CA ARG A 545 2.83 -3.44 15.05
C ARG A 545 1.34 -3.40 15.39
N ILE A 546 0.69 -2.34 14.93
CA ILE A 546 -0.74 -2.34 14.68
C ILE A 546 -0.90 -2.97 13.29
N SER A 547 -1.58 -4.10 13.18
CA SER A 547 -2.03 -4.58 11.87
C SER A 547 -3.05 -3.56 11.37
N PHE A 548 -2.59 -2.69 10.50
CA PHE A 548 -3.44 -1.85 9.71
C PHE A 548 -3.92 -2.69 8.51
N PRO A 549 -5.15 -2.48 8.02
CA PRO A 549 -5.39 -2.79 6.62
C PRO A 549 -4.34 -2.04 5.80
N TYR A 550 -3.79 -2.66 4.75
CA TYR A 550 -2.79 -2.07 3.85
C TYR A 550 -3.27 -0.78 3.14
N PHE A 551 -4.47 -0.28 3.50
CA PHE A 551 -5.30 0.75 2.87
C PHE A 551 -5.79 1.81 3.86
N ILE A 552 -6.15 3.01 3.37
CA ILE A 552 -6.93 3.97 4.16
C ILE A 552 -8.22 3.25 4.59
N GLY A 553 -8.31 2.94 5.88
CA GLY A 553 -9.38 2.09 6.41
C GLY A 553 -10.75 2.78 6.43
N PRO A 554 -11.84 2.01 6.54
CA PRO A 554 -13.21 2.55 6.53
C PRO A 554 -13.46 3.65 7.56
N ALA A 555 -12.91 3.52 8.78
CA ALA A 555 -13.07 4.54 9.83
C ALA A 555 -12.50 5.92 9.42
N VAL A 556 -11.39 5.95 8.67
CA VAL A 556 -10.79 7.20 8.19
C VAL A 556 -11.58 7.79 7.02
N TRP A 557 -12.05 6.96 6.10
CA TRP A 557 -12.94 7.42 5.03
C TRP A 557 -14.25 7.98 5.57
N ARG A 558 -14.84 7.31 6.55
CA ARG A 558 -16.03 7.79 7.26
C ARG A 558 -15.78 9.13 7.92
N PHE A 559 -14.64 9.31 8.60
CA PHE A 559 -14.24 10.60 9.15
C PHE A 559 -14.17 11.71 8.08
N PHE A 560 -13.56 11.43 6.92
CA PHE A 560 -13.46 12.41 5.83
C PHE A 560 -14.80 12.77 5.20
N HIS A 561 -15.61 11.78 4.83
CA HIS A 561 -16.92 12.03 4.24
C HIS A 561 -17.84 12.77 5.22
N THR A 562 -17.87 12.35 6.48
CA THR A 562 -18.66 13.02 7.53
C THR A 562 -18.15 14.44 7.80
N THR A 563 -16.84 14.66 7.76
CA THR A 563 -16.25 16.01 7.84
C THR A 563 -16.80 16.91 6.73
N ALA A 564 -16.87 16.45 5.48
CA ALA A 564 -17.44 17.23 4.40
C ALA A 564 -18.93 17.53 4.61
N GLU A 565 -19.72 16.56 5.09
CA GLU A 565 -21.14 16.78 5.41
C GLU A 565 -21.33 17.82 6.53
N ILE A 566 -20.53 17.74 7.59
CA ILE A 566 -20.55 18.74 8.67
C ILE A 566 -20.20 20.12 8.09
N VAL A 567 -19.14 20.24 7.28
CA VAL A 567 -18.76 21.51 6.66
C VAL A 567 -19.89 22.05 5.78
N CYS A 568 -20.57 21.22 5.00
CA CYS A 568 -21.72 21.63 4.18
C CYS A 568 -22.86 22.26 4.99
N SER A 569 -23.01 21.89 6.27
CA SER A 569 -24.04 22.43 7.17
C SER A 569 -23.67 23.78 7.81
N LYS A 570 -22.39 24.20 7.71
CA LYS A 570 -21.89 25.43 8.35
C LYS A 570 -22.18 26.70 7.51
N PRO A 571 -22.21 27.89 8.12
CA PRO A 571 -22.23 29.16 7.38
C PRO A 571 -21.01 29.33 6.45
N GLU A 572 -21.15 30.11 5.38
CA GLU A 572 -20.13 30.26 4.33
C GLU A 572 -18.74 30.67 4.87
N GLU A 573 -18.67 31.57 5.84
CA GLU A 573 -17.40 32.02 6.43
C GLU A 573 -16.72 30.93 7.28
N GLU A 574 -17.50 30.12 7.98
CA GLU A 574 -16.99 28.95 8.70
C GLU A 574 -16.52 27.87 7.73
N GLN A 575 -17.24 27.67 6.62
CA GLN A 575 -16.81 26.75 5.56
C GLN A 575 -15.44 27.16 5.01
N LYS A 576 -15.24 28.44 4.67
CA LYS A 576 -13.94 28.94 4.18
C LYS A 576 -12.81 28.68 5.18
N THR A 577 -13.08 28.89 6.46
CA THR A 577 -12.10 28.65 7.54
C THR A 577 -11.75 27.17 7.66
N LEU A 578 -12.76 26.29 7.69
CA LEU A 578 -12.57 24.84 7.78
C LEU A 578 -11.89 24.26 6.54
N VAL A 579 -12.24 24.76 5.35
CA VAL A 579 -11.59 24.37 4.09
C VAL A 579 -10.12 24.79 4.09
N ALA A 580 -9.78 25.98 4.61
CA ALA A 580 -8.38 26.41 4.72
C ALA A 580 -7.58 25.48 5.65
N ILE A 581 -8.11 25.18 6.85
CA ILE A 581 -7.50 24.24 7.80
C ILE A 581 -7.38 22.85 7.16
N PHE A 582 -8.42 22.38 6.47
CA PHE A 582 -8.40 21.11 5.75
C PHE A 582 -7.29 21.05 4.71
N LYS A 583 -7.08 22.10 3.91
CA LYS A 583 -5.99 22.13 2.91
C LYS A 583 -4.62 21.99 3.56
N GLU A 584 -4.38 22.68 4.68
CA GLU A 584 -3.13 22.55 5.45
C GLU A 584 -2.96 21.13 5.99
N PHE A 585 -4.02 20.58 6.60
CA PHE A 585 -4.07 19.22 7.10
C PHE A 585 -3.80 18.19 5.99
N PHE A 586 -4.45 18.32 4.83
CA PHE A 586 -4.38 17.34 3.75
C PHE A 586 -3.00 17.27 3.10
N LYS A 587 -2.30 18.40 2.99
CA LYS A 587 -0.89 18.44 2.55
C LYS A 587 0.00 17.57 3.44
N LEU A 588 -0.23 17.62 4.75
CA LEU A 588 0.50 16.81 5.74
C LEU A 588 -0.02 15.36 5.76
N PHE A 589 -1.31 15.14 5.55
CA PHE A 589 -1.88 13.80 5.44
C PHE A 589 -1.21 12.99 4.33
N ALA A 590 -1.00 13.57 3.14
CA ALA A 590 -0.34 12.89 2.02
C ALA A 590 1.09 12.39 2.35
N THR A 591 1.73 12.98 3.36
CA THR A 591 3.09 12.64 3.77
C THR A 591 3.16 11.82 5.07
N MET A 592 2.18 11.95 5.96
CA MET A 592 2.26 11.42 7.32
C MET A 592 1.46 10.15 7.59
N TYR A 593 0.32 9.95 6.90
CA TYR A 593 -0.62 8.89 7.26
C TYR A 593 -0.49 7.58 6.43
N PRO A 594 -0.48 7.62 5.09
CA PRO A 594 -0.59 6.41 4.29
C PRO A 594 0.60 5.47 4.56
N CYS A 595 0.36 4.16 4.63
CA CYS A 595 1.46 3.19 4.64
C CYS A 595 2.33 3.36 3.37
N PRO A 596 3.59 2.91 3.34
CA PRO A 596 4.45 3.06 2.15
C PRO A 596 3.78 2.63 0.84
N TYR A 597 2.94 1.59 0.90
CA TYR A 597 2.12 1.12 -0.22
C TYR A 597 1.01 2.10 -0.62
N CYS A 598 0.10 2.44 0.30
CA CYS A 598 -0.88 3.50 0.08
C CYS A 598 -0.26 4.83 -0.32
N ARG A 599 0.96 5.10 0.13
CA ARG A 599 1.70 6.33 -0.12
C ARG A 599 2.27 6.34 -1.53
N TYR A 600 2.79 5.22 -2.02
CA TYR A 600 3.12 5.05 -3.42
C TYR A 600 1.86 5.29 -4.25
N HIS A 601 0.75 4.64 -3.89
CA HIS A 601 -0.48 4.83 -4.64
C HIS A 601 -1.02 6.27 -4.53
N LEU A 602 -1.14 6.83 -3.33
CA LEU A 602 -1.61 8.20 -3.14
C LEU A 602 -0.66 9.22 -3.79
N ASN A 603 0.66 9.06 -3.75
CA ASN A 603 1.53 10.06 -4.35
C ASN A 603 1.66 9.90 -5.88
N ALA A 604 1.78 8.68 -6.39
CA ALA A 604 1.82 8.45 -7.83
C ALA A 604 0.47 8.78 -8.48
N PHE A 605 -0.64 8.38 -7.85
CA PHE A 605 -1.99 8.44 -8.42
C PHE A 605 -2.83 9.64 -7.96
N VAL A 606 -2.65 10.12 -6.73
CA VAL A 606 -3.38 11.28 -6.19
C VAL A 606 -2.59 12.59 -6.36
N VAL A 607 -1.25 12.57 -6.29
CA VAL A 607 -0.43 13.80 -6.37
C VAL A 607 0.16 14.07 -7.76
N GLN A 608 0.42 13.05 -8.58
CA GLN A 608 1.22 13.22 -9.81
C GLN A 608 0.53 12.77 -11.13
N ASN A 609 -0.70 12.26 -11.09
CA ASN A 609 -1.47 11.82 -12.28
C ASN A 609 -0.67 10.92 -13.26
N LYS A 610 0.25 10.10 -12.75
CA LYS A 610 1.25 9.39 -13.56
C LYS A 610 0.69 8.32 -14.51
N GLU A 611 -0.42 7.69 -14.18
CA GLU A 611 -1.01 6.58 -14.94
C GLU A 611 -2.44 6.93 -15.41
N VAL A 612 -2.52 7.70 -16.48
CA VAL A 612 -3.76 8.23 -17.06
C VAL A 612 -4.80 7.13 -17.36
N GLU A 613 -4.34 5.90 -17.63
CA GLU A 613 -5.19 4.74 -17.94
C GLU A 613 -5.93 4.19 -16.71
N MET A 614 -5.42 4.42 -15.51
CA MET A 614 -5.91 3.82 -14.28
C MET A 614 -7.04 4.61 -13.61
N TYR A 615 -7.21 5.88 -13.96
CA TYR A 615 -8.06 6.79 -13.18
C TYR A 615 -9.52 6.87 -13.63
N PRO A 616 -10.43 7.15 -12.68
CA PRO A 616 -11.67 7.84 -12.99
C PRO A 616 -11.35 9.19 -13.66
N VAL A 617 -12.02 9.49 -14.79
CA VAL A 617 -11.77 10.71 -15.58
C VAL A 617 -12.00 11.95 -14.73
N GLU A 618 -13.02 11.91 -13.87
CA GLU A 618 -13.39 12.96 -12.92
C GLU A 618 -12.27 13.34 -11.95
N TYR A 619 -11.36 12.41 -11.65
CA TYR A 619 -10.20 12.66 -10.81
C TYR A 619 -8.95 13.04 -11.62
N LEU A 620 -8.76 12.39 -12.78
CA LEU A 620 -7.67 12.70 -13.71
C LEU A 620 -7.65 14.18 -14.09
N VAL A 621 -8.81 14.76 -14.41
CA VAL A 621 -8.91 16.17 -14.83
C VAL A 621 -9.16 17.14 -13.66
N LEU A 622 -9.18 16.65 -12.42
CA LEU A 622 -9.42 17.48 -11.23
C LEU A 622 -8.27 18.47 -11.05
N GLY A 623 -8.58 19.77 -11.02
CA GLY A 623 -7.57 20.83 -10.87
C GLY A 623 -6.77 21.14 -12.13
N ARG A 624 -7.03 20.44 -13.24
CA ARG A 624 -6.35 20.63 -14.52
C ARG A 624 -6.80 21.93 -15.20
N ASP A 625 -5.84 22.63 -15.82
CA ASP A 625 -6.15 23.70 -16.77
C ASP A 625 -6.71 23.09 -18.07
N PRO A 626 -7.96 23.40 -18.47
CA PRO A 626 -8.57 22.85 -19.69
C PRO A 626 -7.83 23.24 -20.98
N SER A 627 -7.00 24.28 -20.94
CA SER A 627 -6.23 24.77 -22.08
C SER A 627 -4.91 24.01 -22.30
N LEU A 628 -4.41 23.32 -21.28
CA LEU A 628 -3.19 22.53 -21.35
C LEU A 628 -3.47 21.13 -21.89
N THR A 629 -2.45 20.51 -22.50
CA THR A 629 -2.52 19.18 -23.12
C THR A 629 -1.87 18.11 -22.27
N ASP A 630 -0.96 18.47 -21.36
CA ASP A 630 -0.46 17.57 -20.33
C ASP A 630 -1.55 17.26 -19.28
N PHE A 631 -1.39 16.11 -18.62
CA PHE A 631 -2.26 15.66 -17.53
C PHE A 631 -1.59 15.83 -16.17
N GLU A 632 -0.44 16.50 -16.13
CA GLU A 632 0.26 16.82 -14.90
C GLU A 632 -0.59 17.79 -14.07
N VAL A 633 -0.92 17.40 -12.86
CA VAL A 633 -1.65 18.26 -11.92
C VAL A 633 -1.02 18.09 -10.55
N THR A 634 -0.58 19.20 -9.97
CA THR A 634 -0.01 19.27 -8.63
C THR A 634 -1.09 19.08 -7.54
N LEU A 635 -0.66 18.68 -6.34
CA LEU A 635 -1.55 18.62 -5.19
C LEU A 635 -2.18 19.98 -4.88
N GLU A 636 -1.40 21.06 -5.01
CA GLU A 636 -1.85 22.44 -4.86
C GLU A 636 -3.01 22.79 -5.81
N GLU A 637 -2.90 22.42 -7.08
CA GLU A 637 -3.95 22.65 -8.07
C GLU A 637 -5.22 21.86 -7.75
N LYS A 638 -5.10 20.59 -7.34
CA LYS A 638 -6.25 19.79 -6.88
C LYS A 638 -6.91 20.41 -5.66
N LEU A 639 -6.13 20.79 -4.65
CA LEU A 639 -6.64 21.44 -3.44
C LEU A 639 -7.22 22.84 -3.72
N SER A 640 -6.78 23.52 -4.78
CA SER A 640 -7.34 24.82 -5.16
C SER A 640 -8.81 24.73 -5.57
N THR A 641 -9.25 23.56 -6.09
CA THR A 641 -10.65 23.32 -6.48
C THR A 641 -11.63 23.26 -5.30
N ILE A 642 -11.12 23.12 -4.09
CA ILE A 642 -11.93 23.05 -2.87
C ILE A 642 -12.15 24.46 -2.34
N VAL A 643 -13.35 24.99 -2.48
CA VAL A 643 -13.68 26.37 -2.09
C VAL A 643 -14.74 26.44 -0.98
N ASP A 644 -15.48 25.36 -0.77
CA ASP A 644 -16.62 25.25 0.13
C ASP A 644 -16.87 23.77 0.54
N GLY A 645 -17.90 23.54 1.34
CA GLY A 645 -18.31 22.19 1.75
C GLY A 645 -18.67 21.27 0.57
N PRO A 646 -19.53 21.69 -0.38
CA PRO A 646 -19.88 20.87 -1.54
C PRO A 646 -18.68 20.43 -2.39
N SER A 647 -17.74 21.34 -2.66
CA SER A 647 -16.50 20.99 -3.38
C SER A 647 -15.58 20.08 -2.55
N LEU A 648 -15.55 20.22 -1.21
CA LEU A 648 -14.85 19.29 -0.32
C LEU A 648 -15.46 17.88 -0.35
N ARG A 649 -16.79 17.78 -0.37
CA ARG A 649 -17.52 16.51 -0.53
C ARG A 649 -17.12 15.82 -1.83
N PHE A 650 -17.16 16.54 -2.95
CA PHE A 650 -16.75 15.97 -4.24
C PHE A 650 -15.27 15.60 -4.27
N PHE A 651 -14.40 16.39 -3.64
CA PHE A 651 -12.98 16.06 -3.54
C PHE A 651 -12.78 14.70 -2.85
N PHE A 652 -13.38 14.47 -1.69
CA PHE A 652 -13.27 13.17 -1.01
C PHE A 652 -13.92 12.03 -1.79
N TRP A 653 -15.06 12.28 -2.42
CA TRP A 653 -15.71 11.28 -3.27
C TRP A 653 -14.82 10.84 -4.44
N LYS A 654 -14.23 11.79 -5.18
CA LYS A 654 -13.31 11.47 -6.28
C LYS A 654 -12.04 10.80 -5.76
N LEU A 655 -11.47 11.32 -4.66
CA LEU A 655 -10.27 10.79 -4.03
C LEU A 655 -10.45 9.34 -3.59
N HIS A 656 -11.54 9.03 -2.90
CA HIS A 656 -11.86 7.68 -2.44
C HIS A 656 -11.94 6.72 -3.64
N ASN A 657 -12.71 7.08 -4.67
CA ASN A 657 -12.84 6.24 -5.86
C ASN A 657 -11.52 6.01 -6.59
N THR A 658 -10.63 7.01 -6.65
CA THR A 658 -9.30 6.86 -7.25
C THR A 658 -8.43 5.91 -6.44
N VAL A 659 -8.36 6.09 -5.12
CA VAL A 659 -7.57 5.21 -4.25
C VAL A 659 -8.08 3.76 -4.33
N SER A 660 -9.39 3.54 -4.25
CA SER A 660 -9.96 2.19 -4.40
C SER A 660 -9.70 1.60 -5.79
N SER A 661 -9.79 2.41 -6.85
CA SER A 661 -9.60 1.93 -8.22
C SER A 661 -8.14 1.59 -8.53
N SER A 662 -7.16 2.30 -7.96
CA SER A 662 -5.75 1.99 -8.19
C SER A 662 -5.41 0.62 -7.60
N ILE A 663 -5.84 0.36 -6.37
CA ILE A 663 -5.62 -0.91 -5.67
C ILE A 663 -6.20 -2.08 -6.46
N ALA A 664 -7.42 -1.91 -6.96
CA ALA A 664 -8.12 -2.91 -7.73
C ALA A 664 -7.43 -3.29 -9.05
N ARG A 665 -6.51 -2.46 -9.58
CA ARG A 665 -5.92 -2.64 -10.90
C ARG A 665 -4.43 -2.96 -10.89
N THR A 666 -3.71 -2.60 -9.82
CA THR A 666 -2.27 -2.85 -9.72
C THR A 666 -1.93 -4.21 -9.13
N GLU A 667 -2.92 -4.92 -8.59
CA GLU A 667 -2.71 -6.16 -7.84
C GLU A 667 -3.21 -7.37 -8.63
N GLU A 668 -2.30 -8.22 -9.11
CA GLU A 668 -2.65 -9.37 -9.97
C GLU A 668 -3.57 -10.39 -9.26
N TRP A 669 -3.39 -10.59 -7.95
CA TRP A 669 -4.26 -11.43 -7.12
C TRP A 669 -5.70 -10.92 -7.05
N TYR A 670 -5.91 -9.60 -7.20
CA TYR A 670 -7.24 -8.99 -7.18
C TYR A 670 -8.09 -9.49 -8.37
N HIS A 671 -7.45 -9.79 -9.51
CA HIS A 671 -8.11 -10.25 -10.73
C HIS A 671 -8.18 -11.78 -10.85
N GLN A 672 -7.38 -12.52 -10.09
CA GLN A 672 -7.27 -13.97 -10.15
C GLN A 672 -8.15 -14.70 -9.12
N ASP A 673 -8.56 -14.02 -8.05
CA ASP A 673 -9.45 -14.61 -7.05
C ASP A 673 -10.92 -14.37 -7.43
N GLU A 674 -11.59 -15.42 -7.92
CA GLU A 674 -13.05 -15.41 -8.17
C GLU A 674 -13.87 -15.16 -6.88
N LYS A 675 -13.23 -15.21 -5.71
CA LYS A 675 -13.77 -14.89 -4.39
C LYS A 675 -13.11 -13.65 -3.76
N ALA A 676 -12.39 -12.84 -4.55
CA ALA A 676 -11.67 -11.67 -4.07
C ALA A 676 -12.59 -10.76 -3.25
N PHE A 677 -12.17 -10.44 -2.02
CA PHE A 677 -12.95 -9.70 -1.02
C PHE A 677 -12.82 -8.16 -1.12
N TYR A 678 -12.24 -7.65 -2.21
CA TYR A 678 -11.85 -6.24 -2.36
C TYR A 678 -12.59 -5.61 -3.55
N THR A 679 -13.00 -4.35 -3.39
CA THR A 679 -14.12 -3.74 -4.14
C THR A 679 -13.77 -3.01 -5.43
N SER A 680 -14.50 -3.32 -6.50
CA SER A 680 -14.59 -2.49 -7.69
C SER A 680 -15.61 -1.36 -7.44
N ARG A 681 -15.10 -0.23 -6.95
CA ARG A 681 -15.84 1.01 -6.57
C ARG A 681 -16.67 0.88 -5.28
N TYR A 682 -16.48 1.86 -4.40
CA TYR A 682 -17.10 1.99 -3.07
C TYR A 682 -18.61 2.30 -3.08
N TRP A 683 -19.27 2.25 -4.24
CA TRP A 683 -20.63 2.80 -4.41
C TRP A 683 -21.64 1.78 -4.91
N PRO A 684 -22.93 1.90 -4.52
CA PRO A 684 -23.96 0.93 -4.86
C PRO A 684 -24.13 0.83 -6.38
N SER A 685 -23.57 -0.21 -6.97
CA SER A 685 -23.94 -0.72 -8.29
C SER A 685 -25.20 -1.57 -8.17
N LEU A 686 -25.87 -1.84 -9.30
CA LEU A 686 -26.97 -2.79 -9.32
C LEU A 686 -26.54 -4.16 -8.77
N ASP A 687 -25.34 -4.62 -9.12
CA ASP A 687 -24.81 -5.91 -8.64
C ASP A 687 -24.58 -5.89 -7.12
N SER A 688 -24.01 -4.81 -6.59
CA SER A 688 -23.78 -4.67 -5.14
C SER A 688 -25.09 -4.53 -4.36
N GLU A 689 -26.11 -3.89 -4.93
CA GLU A 689 -27.42 -3.75 -4.30
C GLU A 689 -28.19 -5.07 -4.35
N LEU A 690 -28.06 -5.85 -5.42
CA LEU A 690 -28.57 -7.21 -5.52
C LEU A 690 -27.88 -8.15 -4.52
N ALA A 691 -26.55 -8.06 -4.41
CA ALA A 691 -25.78 -8.83 -3.42
C ALA A 691 -26.21 -8.47 -1.99
N ARG A 692 -26.39 -7.17 -1.71
CA ARG A 692 -26.88 -6.66 -0.42
C ARG A 692 -28.27 -7.19 -0.10
N SER A 693 -29.21 -7.04 -1.04
CA SER A 693 -30.57 -7.54 -0.89
C SER A 693 -30.61 -9.05 -0.65
N LYS A 694 -29.79 -9.81 -1.38
CA LYS A 694 -29.71 -11.26 -1.22
C LYS A 694 -29.18 -11.65 0.15
N ALA A 695 -28.09 -11.02 0.58
CA ALA A 695 -27.44 -11.36 1.84
C ALA A 695 -28.28 -10.97 3.05
N LEU A 696 -28.87 -9.77 3.06
CA LEU A 696 -29.80 -9.32 4.10
C LEU A 696 -31.19 -9.98 4.00
N LYS A 697 -31.37 -10.94 3.07
CA LYS A 697 -32.63 -11.65 2.81
C LYS A 697 -33.81 -10.71 2.53
N HIS A 698 -33.53 -9.53 2.00
CA HIS A 698 -34.55 -8.62 1.50
C HIS A 698 -35.16 -9.20 0.22
N LEU A 699 -36.48 -9.34 0.22
CA LEU A 699 -37.24 -9.93 -0.90
C LEU A 699 -37.48 -8.95 -2.06
N SER A 700 -37.16 -7.67 -1.88
CA SER A 700 -37.36 -6.62 -2.90
C SER A 700 -36.34 -5.50 -2.69
N ILE A 701 -36.20 -4.62 -3.69
CA ILE A 701 -35.41 -3.39 -3.58
C ILE A 701 -36.33 -2.21 -3.88
N ALA A 702 -36.21 -1.13 -3.11
CA ALA A 702 -37.04 0.06 -3.28
C ALA A 702 -36.81 0.67 -4.67
N SER A 703 -37.90 0.95 -5.39
CA SER A 703 -37.82 1.46 -6.77
C SER A 703 -37.09 2.80 -6.87
N ASP A 704 -37.24 3.68 -5.88
CA ASP A 704 -36.51 4.94 -5.80
C ASP A 704 -35.00 4.71 -5.73
N ARG A 705 -34.54 3.72 -4.96
CA ARG A 705 -33.12 3.38 -4.82
C ARG A 705 -32.55 2.90 -6.15
N ILE A 706 -33.29 2.06 -6.88
CA ILE A 706 -32.92 1.65 -8.24
C ILE A 706 -32.85 2.84 -9.20
N TYR A 707 -33.83 3.75 -9.15
CA TYR A 707 -33.80 4.97 -9.99
C TYR A 707 -32.60 5.88 -9.66
N ARG A 708 -32.23 6.00 -8.38
CA ARG A 708 -31.05 6.76 -7.94
C ARG A 708 -29.75 6.12 -8.42
N ILE A 709 -29.60 4.80 -8.31
CA ILE A 709 -28.45 4.06 -8.87
C ILE A 709 -28.39 4.26 -10.39
N TYR A 710 -29.51 4.08 -11.08
CA TYR A 710 -29.57 4.24 -12.54
C TYR A 710 -29.21 5.67 -13.00
N GLY A 711 -29.59 6.68 -12.21
CA GLY A 711 -29.23 8.08 -12.45
C GLY A 711 -27.71 8.31 -12.53
N LEU A 712 -26.93 7.57 -11.74
CA LEU A 712 -25.46 7.63 -11.72
C LEU A 712 -24.83 6.89 -12.91
N LEU A 713 -25.42 5.77 -13.32
CA LEU A 713 -24.85 4.90 -14.36
C LEU A 713 -24.72 5.61 -15.71
N LYS A 714 -25.66 6.49 -16.05
CA LYS A 714 -25.68 7.19 -17.35
C LYS A 714 -24.46 8.11 -17.56
N PRO A 715 -24.17 9.10 -16.70
CA PRO A 715 -22.97 9.92 -16.84
C PRO A 715 -21.68 9.10 -16.65
N MET A 716 -21.67 8.09 -15.77
CA MET A 716 -20.52 7.18 -15.64
C MET A 716 -20.19 6.43 -16.93
N ALA A 717 -21.19 5.91 -17.65
CA ALA A 717 -20.99 5.21 -18.91
C ALA A 717 -20.42 6.14 -19.99
N ARG A 718 -20.86 7.40 -20.01
CA ARG A 718 -20.30 8.43 -20.91
C ARG A 718 -18.84 8.72 -20.60
N LEU A 719 -18.50 8.91 -19.33
CA LEU A 719 -17.11 9.11 -18.90
C LEU A 719 -16.22 7.90 -19.21
N ALA A 720 -16.76 6.68 -19.13
CA ALA A 720 -16.04 5.48 -19.55
C ALA A 720 -15.73 5.49 -21.06
N GLY A 721 -16.65 5.99 -21.89
CA GLY A 721 -16.43 6.23 -23.31
C GLY A 721 -15.35 7.30 -23.56
N VAL A 722 -15.44 8.44 -22.89
CA VAL A 722 -14.44 9.52 -22.98
C VAL A 722 -13.05 9.02 -22.57
N ARG A 723 -12.96 8.18 -21.54
CA ARG A 723 -11.68 7.55 -21.17
C ARG A 723 -11.09 6.72 -22.29
N ALA A 724 -11.90 5.86 -22.93
CA ALA A 724 -11.43 5.03 -24.04
C ALA A 724 -10.97 5.88 -25.23
N ASP A 725 -11.65 7.00 -25.49
CA ASP A 725 -11.21 7.97 -26.49
C ASP A 725 -9.90 8.65 -26.09
N LEU A 726 -9.79 9.13 -24.85
CA LEU A 726 -8.57 9.76 -24.33
C LEU A 726 -7.36 8.82 -24.43
N GLN A 727 -7.52 7.53 -24.09
CA GLN A 727 -6.47 6.52 -24.24
C GLN A 727 -5.98 6.43 -25.69
N ARG A 728 -6.90 6.25 -26.64
CA ARG A 728 -6.60 6.17 -28.07
C ARG A 728 -5.97 7.46 -28.63
N LEU A 729 -6.36 8.62 -28.10
CA LEU A 729 -5.84 9.91 -28.55
C LEU A 729 -4.44 10.20 -28.00
N LEU A 730 -4.17 9.79 -26.76
CA LEU A 730 -2.85 9.85 -26.13
C LEU A 730 -1.82 9.01 -26.90
N GLU A 731 -2.17 7.77 -27.27
CA GLU A 731 -1.32 6.91 -28.11
C GLU A 731 -0.96 7.55 -29.46
N LYS A 732 -1.83 8.40 -29.99
CA LYS A 732 -1.65 9.08 -31.28
C LYS A 732 -0.95 10.44 -31.17
N GLY A 733 -0.82 11.00 -29.98
CA GLY A 733 -0.33 12.36 -29.77
C GLY A 733 -1.21 13.45 -30.39
N ASP A 734 -2.54 13.24 -30.47
CA ASP A 734 -3.48 14.20 -31.08
C ASP A 734 -3.96 15.25 -30.06
N GLU A 735 -3.15 16.30 -29.88
CA GLU A 735 -3.36 17.35 -28.88
C GLU A 735 -4.69 18.13 -28.99
N GLU A 736 -5.22 18.32 -30.20
CA GLU A 736 -6.48 19.05 -30.41
C GLU A 736 -7.66 18.19 -29.97
N SER A 737 -7.70 16.94 -30.40
CA SER A 737 -8.73 15.98 -30.00
C SER A 737 -8.67 15.68 -28.49
N ILE A 738 -7.48 15.67 -27.88
CA ILE A 738 -7.34 15.51 -26.42
C ILE A 738 -8.03 16.66 -25.68
N ARG A 739 -7.83 17.92 -26.14
CA ARG A 739 -8.50 19.08 -25.54
C ARG A 739 -10.01 19.00 -25.68
N GLU A 740 -10.52 18.59 -26.85
CA GLU A 740 -11.95 18.39 -27.07
C GLU A 740 -12.54 17.29 -26.17
N ALA A 741 -11.88 16.13 -26.08
CA ALA A 741 -12.30 15.03 -25.21
C ALA A 741 -12.31 15.45 -23.73
N CYS A 742 -11.37 16.30 -23.31
CA CYS A 742 -11.33 16.84 -21.96
C CYS A 742 -12.46 17.84 -21.68
N ALA A 743 -12.85 18.67 -22.65
CA ALA A 743 -14.04 19.52 -22.53
C ALA A 743 -15.32 18.69 -22.39
N ILE A 744 -15.46 17.62 -23.21
CA ILE A 744 -16.58 16.66 -23.11
C ILE A 744 -16.58 15.97 -21.74
N ALA A 745 -15.41 15.59 -21.22
CA ALA A 745 -15.30 15.04 -19.87
C ALA A 745 -15.86 16.00 -18.82
N GLN A 746 -15.53 17.30 -18.87
CA GLN A 746 -16.01 18.28 -17.90
C GLN A 746 -17.54 18.38 -17.85
N ASP A 747 -18.19 18.38 -19.02
CA ASP A 747 -19.65 18.37 -19.09
C ASP A 747 -20.24 17.12 -18.43
N HIS A 748 -19.66 15.94 -18.70
CA HIS A 748 -20.13 14.68 -18.11
C HIS A 748 -19.78 14.52 -16.63
N ILE A 749 -18.69 15.14 -16.16
CA ILE A 749 -18.35 15.21 -14.73
C ILE A 749 -19.40 16.02 -14.00
N LYS A 750 -19.83 17.15 -14.57
CA LYS A 750 -20.91 17.95 -14.00
C LYS A 750 -22.22 17.17 -13.92
N ASP A 751 -22.61 16.47 -15.00
CA ASP A 751 -23.77 15.57 -15.00
C ASP A 751 -23.66 14.51 -13.89
N LEU A 752 -22.46 13.96 -13.67
CA LEU A 752 -22.20 12.96 -12.63
C LEU A 752 -22.32 13.56 -11.23
N GLU A 753 -21.71 14.72 -10.98
CA GLU A 753 -21.77 15.42 -9.69
C GLU A 753 -23.22 15.78 -9.31
N GLU A 754 -24.02 16.26 -10.27
CA GLU A 754 -25.45 16.51 -10.07
C GLU A 754 -26.21 15.22 -9.74
N ALA A 755 -25.88 14.10 -10.42
CA ALA A 755 -26.48 12.80 -10.15
C ALA A 755 -26.08 12.25 -8.77
N VAL A 756 -24.84 12.46 -8.31
CA VAL A 756 -24.36 12.08 -6.97
C VAL A 756 -25.14 12.81 -5.90
N VAL A 757 -25.31 14.12 -6.03
CA VAL A 757 -26.09 14.92 -5.08
C VAL A 757 -27.55 14.48 -5.05
N LYS A 758 -28.15 14.25 -6.22
CA LYS A 758 -29.55 13.78 -6.33
C LYS A 758 -29.75 12.36 -5.82
N GLY A 759 -28.73 11.51 -5.92
CA GLY A 759 -28.74 10.14 -5.41
C GLY A 759 -28.70 10.06 -3.88
N ASP A 760 -28.13 11.08 -3.24
CA ASP A 760 -28.13 11.29 -1.78
C ASP A 760 -27.46 10.17 -0.96
N PHE A 761 -26.76 9.21 -1.58
CA PHE A 761 -26.19 8.10 -0.80
C PHE A 761 -25.00 8.52 0.07
N LEU A 762 -24.29 9.62 -0.23
CA LEU A 762 -23.25 10.16 0.65
C LEU A 762 -23.89 10.65 1.94
N GLN A 763 -24.93 11.46 1.82
CA GLN A 763 -25.63 12.06 2.94
C GLN A 763 -26.35 10.99 3.76
N GLU A 764 -27.01 10.02 3.13
CA GLU A 764 -27.63 8.89 3.84
C GLU A 764 -26.62 8.09 4.68
N THR A 765 -25.36 8.02 4.27
CA THR A 765 -24.34 7.18 4.92
C THR A 765 -23.48 7.94 5.92
N TYR A 766 -23.16 9.21 5.63
CA TYR A 766 -22.16 10.02 6.34
C TYR A 766 -22.72 11.25 7.04
N THR A 767 -24.05 11.39 7.15
CA THR A 767 -24.63 12.44 8.00
C THR A 767 -24.22 12.21 9.45
N PHE A 768 -23.65 13.23 10.09
CA PHE A 768 -23.31 13.15 11.50
C PHE A 768 -24.57 13.20 12.37
N ASP A 769 -24.73 12.20 13.24
CA ASP A 769 -25.76 12.18 14.27
C ASP A 769 -25.13 12.06 15.67
N PRO A 770 -25.18 13.13 16.49
CA PRO A 770 -24.58 13.12 17.83
C PRO A 770 -25.32 12.23 18.84
N TYR A 771 -26.52 11.75 18.51
CA TYR A 771 -27.35 10.89 19.36
C TYR A 771 -27.37 9.43 18.89
N LEU A 772 -26.68 9.12 17.77
CA LEU A 772 -26.53 7.75 17.31
C LEU A 772 -25.62 6.98 18.27
N GLU A 773 -26.15 5.92 18.85
CA GLU A 773 -25.40 4.96 19.67
C GLU A 773 -24.96 3.79 18.79
N ASP A 774 -23.67 3.44 18.81
CA ASP A 774 -23.17 2.27 18.08
C ASP A 774 -23.51 0.99 18.83
N ASP A 775 -24.30 0.13 18.20
CA ASP A 775 -24.63 -1.21 18.68
C ASP A 775 -23.36 -2.04 18.94
N GLU A 776 -23.42 -2.99 19.86
CA GLU A 776 -22.31 -3.90 20.10
C GLU A 776 -21.89 -4.60 18.80
N PRO A 777 -20.57 -4.75 18.52
CA PRO A 777 -20.08 -5.31 17.27
C PRO A 777 -20.45 -6.79 17.13
N HIS A 778 -21.64 -7.03 16.59
CA HIS A 778 -22.16 -8.31 16.17
C HIS A 778 -22.23 -8.30 14.64
N PHE A 779 -21.84 -9.39 14.01
CA PHE A 779 -22.14 -9.62 12.61
C PHE A 779 -23.03 -10.83 12.53
N THR A 780 -24.21 -10.64 11.96
CA THR A 780 -25.07 -11.75 11.58
C THR A 780 -24.35 -12.63 10.54
N PRO A 781 -24.64 -13.95 10.50
CA PRO A 781 -24.16 -14.82 9.42
C PRO A 781 -24.44 -14.25 8.02
N GLU A 782 -25.53 -13.49 7.88
CA GLU A 782 -25.98 -12.79 6.69
C GLU A 782 -25.06 -11.62 6.28
N GLU A 783 -24.69 -10.75 7.21
CA GLU A 783 -23.73 -9.66 6.95
C GLU A 783 -22.32 -10.20 6.69
N GLU A 784 -21.98 -11.34 7.31
CA GLU A 784 -20.76 -12.08 7.01
C GLU A 784 -20.78 -12.67 5.59
N GLU A 785 -21.91 -13.21 5.14
CA GLU A 785 -22.12 -13.65 3.76
C GLU A 785 -22.04 -12.47 2.77
N PHE A 786 -22.67 -11.33 3.09
CA PHE A 786 -22.58 -10.12 2.27
C PHE A 786 -21.14 -9.64 2.15
N GLY A 787 -20.46 -9.54 3.29
CA GLY A 787 -19.06 -9.15 3.34
C GLY A 787 -18.16 -10.11 2.55
N ARG A 788 -18.55 -11.38 2.45
CA ARG A 788 -17.83 -12.40 1.68
C ARG A 788 -18.19 -12.45 0.19
N SER A 789 -19.14 -11.64 -0.27
CA SER A 789 -19.64 -11.70 -1.65
C SER A 789 -18.70 -11.08 -2.70
N GLY A 790 -17.60 -10.46 -2.29
CA GLY A 790 -16.71 -9.67 -3.17
C GLY A 790 -17.27 -8.29 -3.55
N PHE A 791 -18.55 -8.03 -3.27
CA PHE A 791 -19.16 -6.71 -3.32
C PHE A 791 -19.17 -6.12 -1.91
N PHE A 792 -18.51 -4.99 -1.71
CA PHE A 792 -18.62 -4.24 -0.46
C PHE A 792 -19.17 -2.84 -0.75
N VAL A 793 -20.31 -2.59 -0.14
CA VAL A 793 -20.85 -1.28 0.15
C VAL A 793 -20.81 -1.21 1.66
N GLU A 794 -20.45 -0.07 2.25
CA GLU A 794 -20.61 0.10 3.71
C GLU A 794 -22.08 -0.16 4.06
N ALA A 795 -22.33 -1.34 4.62
CA ALA A 795 -23.55 -1.59 5.37
C ALA A 795 -23.39 -0.83 6.69
N THR A 796 -24.46 -0.16 7.08
CA THR A 796 -24.58 0.63 8.32
C THR A 796 -24.24 -0.16 9.55
#